data_AF-A0A2N0MLV8-F1
#
_entry.id   AF-A0A2N0MLV8-F1
#
_cell.length_a   1.000
_cell.length_b   1.000
_cell.length_c   1.000
_cell.angle_alpha   90.00
_cell.angle_beta   90.00
_cell.angle_gamma   90.00
#
_symmetry.space_group_name_H-M   'P 1'
#
loop_
_entity.id
_entity.type
_entity.pdbx_description
1 polymer ?
#
loop_
_entity_poly.entity_id
_entity_poly.type
_entity_poly.pdbx_seq_one_letter_code
_entity_poly.pdbx_strand_id
1 'polypeptide(L)'
;MLSHRTGYTRMGLLIANGTVPREETLLAATNVEPWVGLRNGFYYNNVMYLAAGVATGNAAAADWDTLLAERIFEPLGMTHSNASTKQSQTDPRLSLGYLWDDDLEVHIHQPMRDLNNIGPAGGINSNVLDMAQWVRFQLGFGAYEGGRLVAEEQHKETWTSQIEIGGGIHYGLGWFIREWLGQPVIEHGGNIDGFASQVALLPESNLGFVLLTNVTATPLQQESINMVWDALLGELEAEGSAVDYRPYLGEYLANFGPFSNEEFTVLVQNGSLAIDVPGQTVYRLKDPDEEGMWYFAVSDTVAVSFERNEAGDVTMLKQYQSGLTFDLPRAGVEFQVEIPLVELQKYLGAYRSEDLEVDLKVVIQNNRLAIDVPGEMVFELYPPNEEARWVFRLTGEVAVEFHESGAGVESMTMYQAGQVFNMPRLDVVSEPLPTVDDILALRDAESRKAARRQLGAYRMTGTTWLPQSGVEGTLNVYVSGTNQIRLEADYGKFGGTRLAVNGGRAWSQEFGRFEELHGSRLGQAIQSHPATISGDWRDFFESIRVHRTSELDGRKVYVVRLQHGELPPATVHVDAETGDLLKSETVVLIKGGISIPVMIRYEDYREIQGVRIPFRTISSNEMSGREVIQIDSIETNIDVNDDIFTLSPPEED
;
A
#
# COMPACT_ATOMS: atom_id res chain seq x y z
N MET A 1 -16.33 7.28 15.64
CA MET A 1 -15.06 7.89 16.06
C MET A 1 -14.10 6.80 16.53
N LEU A 2 -14.35 6.18 17.68
CA LEU A 2 -13.46 5.17 18.29
C LEU A 2 -13.17 3.94 17.41
N SER A 3 -14.08 3.55 16.51
CA SER A 3 -13.89 2.43 15.60
C SER A 3 -13.57 2.83 14.15
N HIS A 4 -13.10 4.06 13.91
CA HIS A 4 -12.65 4.53 12.59
C HIS A 4 -13.64 4.36 11.41
N ARG A 5 -14.94 4.21 11.72
CA ARG A 5 -16.02 4.03 10.74
C ARG A 5 -16.83 5.31 10.48
N THR A 6 -16.19 6.48 10.59
CA THR A 6 -16.87 7.78 10.38
C THR A 6 -17.01 8.14 8.91
N GLY A 7 -16.27 7.47 8.02
CA GLY A 7 -16.19 7.81 6.60
C GLY A 7 -15.09 8.83 6.26
N TYR A 8 -14.40 9.37 7.26
CA TYR A 8 -13.29 10.30 7.06
C TYR A 8 -11.94 9.61 7.20
N THR A 9 -11.10 9.72 6.17
CA THR A 9 -9.71 9.26 6.21
C THR A 9 -8.79 10.19 7.02
N ARG A 10 -7.49 9.91 7.10
CA ARG A 10 -6.57 10.64 7.97
C ARG A 10 -6.55 12.13 7.61
N MET A 11 -6.79 12.95 8.63
CA MET A 11 -6.64 14.40 8.57
C MET A 11 -5.23 14.82 9.03
N GLY A 12 -4.20 14.16 8.49
CA GLY A 12 -2.81 14.31 8.95
C GLY A 12 -2.33 15.76 8.89
N LEU A 13 -2.71 16.49 7.84
CA LEU A 13 -2.34 17.89 7.64
C LEU A 13 -2.76 18.79 8.80
N LEU A 14 -3.95 18.59 9.36
CA LEU A 14 -4.48 19.42 10.45
C LEU A 14 -3.62 19.38 11.72
N ILE A 15 -2.86 18.29 11.88
CA ILE A 15 -2.03 18.05 13.08
C ILE A 15 -0.54 18.07 12.75
N ALA A 16 -0.17 18.24 11.48
CA ALA A 16 1.19 18.03 10.96
C ALA A 16 2.23 19.02 11.49
N ASN A 17 1.85 20.28 11.76
CA ASN A 17 2.73 21.28 12.36
C ASN A 17 2.81 21.15 13.91
N GLY A 18 1.83 20.50 14.55
CA GLY A 18 1.80 20.32 16.01
C GLY A 18 1.53 21.59 16.83
N THR A 19 1.58 22.78 16.22
CA THR A 19 1.39 24.08 16.88
C THR A 19 -0.06 24.59 16.85
N VAL A 20 -0.91 24.04 15.98
CA VAL A 20 -2.32 24.44 15.87
C VAL A 20 -3.09 23.97 17.11
N PRO A 21 -3.82 24.86 17.82
CA PRO A 21 -4.59 24.48 19.00
C PRO A 21 -5.65 23.40 18.72
N ARG A 22 -5.96 22.59 19.76
CA ARG A 22 -6.97 21.52 19.72
C ARG A 22 -8.31 21.98 19.16
N GLU A 23 -8.81 23.11 19.64
CA GLU A 23 -10.11 23.67 19.22
C GLU A 23 -10.11 24.07 17.74
N GLU A 24 -9.02 24.69 17.27
CA GLU A 24 -8.89 25.09 15.88
C GLU A 24 -8.73 23.89 14.93
N THR A 25 -8.05 22.84 15.39
CA THR A 25 -7.94 21.56 14.68
C THR A 25 -9.32 20.93 14.50
N LEU A 26 -10.11 20.86 15.58
CA LEU A 26 -11.47 20.31 15.54
C LEU A 26 -12.43 21.17 14.71
N LEU A 27 -12.31 22.50 14.77
CA LEU A 27 -13.09 23.40 13.93
C LEU A 27 -12.76 23.24 12.44
N ALA A 28 -11.48 23.06 12.09
CA ALA A 28 -11.10 22.77 10.71
C ALA A 28 -11.66 21.41 10.24
N ALA A 29 -11.66 20.42 11.14
CA ALA A 29 -12.19 19.09 10.87
C ALA A 29 -13.71 19.07 10.56
N THR A 30 -14.47 20.14 10.84
CA THR A 30 -15.88 20.23 10.46
C THR A 30 -16.09 20.58 8.98
N ASN A 31 -15.05 21.03 8.28
CA ASN A 31 -15.13 21.48 6.88
C ASN A 31 -14.65 20.42 5.88
N VAL A 32 -14.36 19.21 6.34
CA VAL A 32 -13.76 18.15 5.53
C VAL A 32 -14.80 17.36 4.73
N GLU A 33 -14.42 16.92 3.54
CA GLU A 33 -15.24 16.02 2.73
C GLU A 33 -15.03 14.56 3.19
N PRO A 34 -16.11 13.77 3.37
CA PRO A 34 -15.98 12.35 3.65
C PRO A 34 -15.32 11.64 2.46
N TRP A 35 -14.46 10.66 2.77
CA TRP A 35 -13.85 9.79 1.78
C TRP A 35 -14.84 8.72 1.29
N VAL A 36 -15.59 8.14 2.24
CA VAL A 36 -16.70 7.23 1.98
C VAL A 36 -17.91 7.57 2.86
N GLY A 37 -19.05 6.94 2.59
CA GLY A 37 -20.23 7.05 3.44
C GLY A 37 -19.99 6.61 4.90
N LEU A 38 -20.81 7.13 5.82
CA LEU A 38 -20.76 6.78 7.24
C LEU A 38 -20.90 5.26 7.43
N ARG A 39 -19.92 4.65 8.12
CA ARG A 39 -19.82 3.19 8.37
C ARG A 39 -19.59 2.30 7.14
N ASN A 40 -19.26 2.88 5.98
CA ASN A 40 -19.02 2.09 4.76
C ASN A 40 -17.57 1.57 4.62
N GLY A 41 -16.68 1.86 5.56
CA GLY A 41 -15.31 1.35 5.55
C GLY A 41 -14.52 1.80 6.78
N PHE A 42 -13.42 1.10 7.03
CA PHE A 42 -12.46 1.45 8.07
C PHE A 42 -11.44 2.45 7.51
N TYR A 43 -11.38 3.64 8.11
CA TYR A 43 -10.39 4.65 7.77
C TYR A 43 -9.81 5.27 9.03
N TYR A 44 -8.57 4.86 9.35
CA TYR A 44 -7.86 5.30 10.55
C TYR A 44 -7.79 6.83 10.60
N ASN A 45 -8.06 7.44 11.75
CA ASN A 45 -8.14 8.90 11.89
C ASN A 45 -7.87 9.38 13.32
N ASN A 46 -6.72 10.03 13.51
CA ASN A 46 -6.29 10.59 14.80
C ASN A 46 -7.15 11.76 15.28
N VAL A 47 -7.67 12.59 14.37
CA VAL A 47 -8.51 13.75 14.73
C VAL A 47 -9.85 13.28 15.34
N MET A 48 -10.34 12.10 14.94
CA MET A 48 -11.52 11.50 15.58
C MET A 48 -11.24 11.03 17.01
N TYR A 49 -10.01 10.65 17.32
CA TYR A 49 -9.58 10.35 18.70
C TYR A 49 -9.40 11.60 19.53
N LEU A 50 -8.85 12.68 18.95
CA LEU A 50 -8.86 14.01 19.57
C LEU A 50 -10.27 14.44 19.94
N ALA A 51 -11.21 14.34 18.99
CA ALA A 51 -12.60 14.68 19.21
C ALA A 51 -13.23 13.85 20.35
N ALA A 52 -12.96 12.54 20.38
CA ALA A 52 -13.44 11.66 21.44
C ALA A 52 -12.86 12.03 22.82
N GLY A 53 -11.57 12.34 22.91
CA GLY A 53 -10.93 12.78 24.15
C GLY A 53 -11.49 14.10 24.68
N VAL A 54 -11.62 15.10 23.81
CA VAL A 54 -12.23 16.41 24.16
C VAL A 54 -13.69 16.24 24.60
N ALA A 55 -14.48 15.42 23.89
CA ALA A 55 -15.85 15.12 24.27
C ALA A 55 -15.94 14.46 25.65
N THR A 56 -15.00 13.57 25.97
CA THR A 56 -14.96 12.85 27.26
C THR A 56 -14.59 13.80 28.40
N GLY A 57 -13.58 14.66 28.21
CA GLY A 57 -13.24 15.71 29.17
C GLY A 57 -14.43 16.63 29.44
N ASN A 58 -15.06 17.16 28.39
CA ASN A 58 -16.22 18.04 28.52
C ASN A 58 -17.38 17.38 29.29
N ALA A 59 -17.65 16.10 29.02
CA ALA A 59 -18.68 15.35 29.75
C ALA A 59 -18.37 15.18 31.25
N ALA A 60 -17.08 15.15 31.60
CA ALA A 60 -16.59 15.08 32.97
C ALA A 60 -16.33 16.46 33.62
N ALA A 61 -16.60 17.56 32.89
CA ALA A 61 -16.25 18.93 33.30
C ALA A 61 -14.76 19.11 33.68
N ALA A 62 -13.87 18.41 32.97
CA ALA A 62 -12.41 18.47 33.09
C ALA A 62 -11.76 18.48 31.70
N ASP A 63 -10.48 18.83 31.58
CA ASP A 63 -9.75 18.50 30.35
C ASP A 63 -9.36 17.00 30.32
N TRP A 64 -9.06 16.50 29.12
CA TRP A 64 -8.74 15.09 28.92
C TRP A 64 -7.50 14.65 29.70
N ASP A 65 -6.49 15.52 29.79
CA ASP A 65 -5.20 15.23 30.40
C ASP A 65 -5.35 15.05 31.92
N THR A 66 -6.10 15.95 32.58
CA THR A 66 -6.50 15.80 34.00
C THR A 66 -7.35 14.56 34.21
N LEU A 67 -8.35 14.31 33.35
CA LEU A 67 -9.22 13.16 33.50
C LEU A 67 -8.46 11.84 33.39
N LEU A 68 -7.50 11.75 32.46
CA LEU A 68 -6.63 10.57 32.29
C LEU A 68 -5.78 10.32 33.54
N ALA A 69 -5.20 11.38 34.10
CA ALA A 69 -4.41 11.26 35.33
C ALA A 69 -5.26 10.75 36.51
N GLU A 70 -6.37 11.42 36.81
CA GLU A 70 -7.21 11.13 37.99
C GLU A 70 -7.97 9.80 37.89
N ARG A 71 -8.38 9.39 36.68
CA ARG A 71 -9.25 8.22 36.49
C ARG A 71 -8.51 6.96 36.08
N ILE A 72 -7.33 7.09 35.49
CA ILE A 72 -6.56 5.94 34.97
C ILE A 72 -5.19 5.88 35.62
N PHE A 73 -4.34 6.90 35.51
CA PHE A 73 -2.96 6.77 35.99
C PHE A 73 -2.87 6.65 37.51
N GLU A 74 -3.55 7.51 38.28
CA GLU A 74 -3.50 7.48 39.73
C GLU A 74 -4.09 6.19 40.32
N PRO A 75 -5.29 5.71 39.91
CA PRO A 75 -5.87 4.49 40.49
C PRO A 75 -5.11 3.20 40.11
N LEU A 76 -4.36 3.22 39.00
CA LEU A 76 -3.52 2.10 38.56
C LEU A 76 -2.07 2.20 39.08
N GLY A 77 -1.72 3.27 39.79
CA GLY A 77 -0.38 3.50 40.33
C GLY A 77 0.68 3.79 39.25
N MET A 78 0.28 4.30 38.09
CA MET A 78 1.15 4.64 36.95
C MET A 78 1.84 6.00 37.17
N THR A 79 2.70 6.08 38.18
CA THR A 79 3.30 7.34 38.68
C THR A 79 4.37 7.95 37.76
N HIS A 80 4.76 7.25 36.70
CA HIS A 80 5.72 7.70 35.69
C HIS A 80 5.08 7.89 34.32
N SER A 81 3.74 7.97 34.28
CA SER A 81 2.96 8.16 33.06
C SER A 81 2.35 9.55 33.01
N ASN A 82 2.39 10.18 31.84
CA ASN A 82 1.82 11.52 31.63
C ASN A 82 1.38 11.70 30.17
N ALA A 83 0.71 12.82 29.89
CA ALA A 83 0.30 13.21 28.53
C ALA A 83 1.02 14.48 28.02
N SER A 84 2.17 14.83 28.61
CA SER A 84 2.91 16.05 28.33
C SER A 84 4.33 15.76 27.87
N THR A 85 4.59 16.06 26.60
CA THR A 85 5.93 15.99 25.99
C THR A 85 6.93 16.83 26.77
N LYS A 86 6.56 18.09 27.09
CA LYS A 86 7.40 19.02 27.84
C LYS A 86 7.74 18.51 29.24
N GLN A 87 6.77 17.90 29.93
CA GLN A 87 7.04 17.29 31.24
C GLN A 87 8.01 16.12 31.10
N SER A 88 7.79 15.24 30.13
CA SER A 88 8.63 14.06 29.89
C SER A 88 10.08 14.45 29.57
N GLN A 89 10.29 15.52 28.78
CA GLN A 89 11.63 16.03 28.45
C GLN A 89 12.43 16.53 29.66
N THR A 90 11.79 16.77 30.81
CA THR A 90 12.51 17.11 32.06
C THR A 90 13.03 15.90 32.82
N ASP A 91 12.58 14.68 32.50
CA ASP A 91 13.03 13.45 33.15
C ASP A 91 14.34 12.96 32.48
N PRO A 92 15.46 12.88 33.22
CA PRO A 92 16.73 12.40 32.65
C PRO A 92 16.71 10.92 32.23
N ARG A 93 15.65 10.17 32.58
CA ARG A 93 15.45 8.77 32.17
C ARG A 93 14.70 8.64 30.85
N LEU A 94 14.22 9.74 30.27
CA LEU A 94 13.53 9.72 28.98
C LEU A 94 14.45 9.10 27.91
N SER A 95 13.93 8.11 27.19
CA SER A 95 14.67 7.52 26.09
C SER A 95 14.80 8.51 24.93
N LEU A 96 15.97 8.54 24.29
CA LEU A 96 16.16 9.26 23.04
C LEU A 96 15.55 8.45 21.90
N GLY A 97 14.90 9.13 20.96
CA GLY A 97 14.28 8.50 19.81
C GLY A 97 15.22 8.43 18.61
N TYR A 98 15.05 7.40 17.77
CA TYR A 98 15.88 7.18 16.59
C TYR A 98 15.07 6.79 15.34
N LEU A 99 15.65 7.06 14.18
CA LEU A 99 15.25 6.52 12.89
C LEU A 99 16.40 5.66 12.38
N TRP A 100 16.09 4.46 11.88
CA TRP A 100 17.04 3.69 11.10
C TRP A 100 17.12 4.26 9.67
N ASP A 101 18.34 4.56 9.23
CA ASP A 101 18.63 4.98 7.86
C ASP A 101 19.28 3.79 7.13
N ASP A 102 18.55 3.21 6.17
CA ASP A 102 19.00 2.04 5.42
C ASP A 102 20.21 2.35 4.52
N ASP A 103 20.32 3.57 3.98
CA ASP A 103 21.40 3.96 3.08
C ASP A 103 22.71 4.16 3.83
N LEU A 104 22.63 4.74 5.03
CA LEU A 104 23.77 5.04 5.89
C LEU A 104 24.10 3.92 6.88
N GLU A 105 23.21 2.93 7.04
CA GLU A 105 23.28 1.85 8.04
C GLU A 105 23.47 2.37 9.48
N VAL A 106 22.83 3.49 9.84
CA VAL A 106 22.95 4.11 11.16
C VAL A 106 21.61 4.51 11.76
N HIS A 107 21.57 4.59 13.10
CA HIS A 107 20.45 5.19 13.82
C HIS A 107 20.66 6.71 13.95
N ILE A 108 19.81 7.49 13.29
CA ILE A 108 19.80 8.94 13.35
C ILE A 108 18.89 9.39 14.49
N HIS A 109 19.40 10.23 15.39
CA HIS A 109 18.62 10.80 16.47
C HIS A 109 17.42 11.59 15.92
N GLN A 110 16.22 11.31 16.43
CA GLN A 110 14.98 12.01 16.11
C GLN A 110 14.43 12.66 17.40
N PRO A 111 14.47 13.99 17.50
CA PRO A 111 13.91 14.69 18.64
C PRO A 111 12.43 14.38 18.83
N MET A 112 12.02 14.21 20.09
CA MET A 112 10.63 13.95 20.45
C MET A 112 9.74 15.14 20.04
N ARG A 113 8.71 14.85 19.25
CA ARG A 113 7.71 15.81 18.79
C ARG A 113 6.77 16.22 19.91
N ASP A 114 6.42 17.51 20.00
CA ASP A 114 5.32 17.96 20.86
C ASP A 114 3.98 17.46 20.30
N LEU A 115 3.40 16.49 21.00
CA LEU A 115 2.09 15.91 20.70
C LEU A 115 0.97 16.42 21.60
N ASN A 116 1.22 17.41 22.46
CA ASN A 116 0.24 17.83 23.46
C ASN A 116 -1.08 18.27 22.81
N ASN A 117 -1.03 18.94 21.66
CA ASN A 117 -2.23 19.33 20.91
C ASN A 117 -3.02 18.15 20.32
N ILE A 118 -2.45 16.95 20.25
CA ILE A 118 -3.15 15.74 19.78
C ILE A 118 -3.15 14.62 20.84
N GLY A 119 -2.96 15.00 22.11
CA GLY A 119 -2.83 14.11 23.26
C GLY A 119 -3.73 12.87 23.24
N PRO A 120 -5.05 13.01 23.07
CA PRO A 120 -5.96 11.85 23.05
C PRO A 120 -5.72 10.79 21.98
N ALA A 121 -5.00 11.12 20.91
CA ALA A 121 -4.69 10.17 19.84
C ALA A 121 -3.33 9.47 19.99
N GLY A 122 -2.43 9.97 20.85
CA GLY A 122 -1.08 9.39 20.96
C GLY A 122 -0.08 10.12 21.85
N GLY A 123 -0.51 11.03 22.73
CA GLY A 123 0.40 11.83 23.56
C GLY A 123 0.81 11.20 24.89
N ILE A 124 0.46 9.93 25.15
CA ILE A 124 0.80 9.25 26.39
C ILE A 124 2.28 8.84 26.37
N ASN A 125 3.01 9.24 27.40
CA ASN A 125 4.39 8.86 27.68
C ASN A 125 4.39 7.95 28.92
N SER A 126 5.08 6.81 28.86
CA SER A 126 5.09 5.83 29.95
C SER A 126 6.35 4.96 29.92
N ASN A 127 6.39 3.97 30.80
CA ASN A 127 7.37 2.90 30.83
C ASN A 127 6.68 1.53 30.96
N VAL A 128 7.44 0.46 30.77
CA VAL A 128 6.89 -0.91 30.78
C VAL A 128 6.29 -1.34 32.12
N LEU A 129 6.76 -0.81 33.26
CA LEU A 129 6.24 -1.16 34.58
C LEU A 129 4.87 -0.53 34.83
N ASP A 130 4.71 0.75 34.47
CA ASP A 130 3.41 1.44 34.54
C ASP A 130 2.42 0.81 33.55
N MET A 131 2.84 0.58 32.30
CA MET A 131 1.99 -0.05 31.29
C MET A 131 1.61 -1.49 31.66
N ALA A 132 2.44 -2.22 32.41
CA ALA A 132 2.07 -3.54 32.94
C ALA A 132 0.90 -3.47 33.92
N GLN A 133 0.78 -2.39 34.72
CA GLN A 133 -0.40 -2.17 35.57
C GLN A 133 -1.66 -1.93 34.72
N TRP A 134 -1.52 -1.17 33.65
CA TRP A 134 -2.61 -0.97 32.69
C TRP A 134 -3.02 -2.27 31.99
N VAL A 135 -2.07 -3.11 31.58
CA VAL A 135 -2.34 -4.45 31.03
C VAL A 135 -3.08 -5.33 32.04
N ARG A 136 -2.69 -5.33 33.32
CA ARG A 136 -3.41 -6.05 34.38
C ARG A 136 -4.84 -5.54 34.54
N PHE A 137 -5.06 -4.24 34.45
CA PHE A 137 -6.40 -3.64 34.48
C PHE A 137 -7.25 -4.05 33.27
N GLN A 138 -6.65 -4.10 32.07
CA GLN A 138 -7.32 -4.56 30.86
C GLN A 138 -7.74 -6.03 30.97
N LEU A 139 -6.85 -6.91 31.43
CA LEU A 139 -7.14 -8.33 31.67
C LEU A 139 -8.11 -8.56 32.85
N GLY A 140 -8.17 -7.63 33.80
CA GLY A 140 -9.16 -7.60 34.87
C GLY A 140 -10.54 -7.10 34.44
N PHE A 141 -10.75 -6.86 33.14
CA PHE A 141 -12.00 -6.36 32.55
C PHE A 141 -12.56 -5.12 33.27
N GLY A 142 -11.70 -4.14 33.53
CA GLY A 142 -12.09 -2.91 34.23
C GLY A 142 -11.88 -2.94 35.75
N ALA A 143 -11.38 -4.05 36.31
CA ALA A 143 -11.01 -4.19 37.71
C ALA A 143 -9.48 -4.20 37.91
N TYR A 144 -9.03 -3.64 39.02
CA TYR A 144 -7.62 -3.58 39.41
C TYR A 144 -7.49 -3.54 40.94
N GLU A 145 -6.66 -4.43 41.50
CA GLU A 145 -6.34 -4.53 42.94
C GLU A 145 -7.54 -4.39 43.91
N GLY A 146 -8.66 -5.02 43.55
CA GLY A 146 -9.89 -5.05 44.38
C GLY A 146 -10.84 -3.87 44.16
N GLY A 147 -10.45 -2.87 43.36
CA GLY A 147 -11.32 -1.80 42.87
C GLY A 147 -11.81 -2.05 41.44
N ARG A 148 -12.94 -1.45 41.06
CA ARG A 148 -13.46 -1.46 39.68
C ARG A 148 -13.58 -0.03 39.16
N LEU A 149 -12.85 0.29 38.09
CA LEU A 149 -12.87 1.60 37.46
C LEU A 149 -13.88 1.68 36.31
N VAL A 150 -14.09 0.56 35.61
CA VAL A 150 -15.03 0.45 34.48
C VAL A 150 -15.91 -0.79 34.69
N ALA A 151 -17.21 -0.68 34.39
CA ALA A 151 -18.12 -1.82 34.42
C ALA A 151 -17.65 -2.88 33.42
N GLU A 152 -17.75 -4.16 33.79
CA GLU A 152 -17.21 -5.26 32.98
C GLU A 152 -17.83 -5.30 31.58
N GLU A 153 -19.14 -5.06 31.48
CA GLU A 153 -19.86 -5.03 30.22
C GLU A 153 -19.37 -3.88 29.31
N GLN A 154 -19.13 -2.70 29.89
CA GLN A 154 -18.62 -1.54 29.15
C GLN A 154 -17.19 -1.75 28.68
N HIS A 155 -16.38 -2.43 29.49
CA HIS A 155 -15.01 -2.79 29.13
C HIS A 155 -14.99 -3.80 27.97
N LYS A 156 -15.76 -4.89 28.06
CA LYS A 156 -15.88 -5.91 27.00
C LYS A 156 -16.38 -5.33 25.67
N GLU A 157 -17.27 -4.34 25.71
CA GLU A 157 -17.71 -3.63 24.50
C GLU A 157 -16.54 -3.01 23.73
N THR A 158 -15.46 -2.58 24.42
CA THR A 158 -14.29 -2.00 23.75
C THR A 158 -13.55 -3.00 22.86
N TRP A 159 -13.67 -4.30 23.17
CA TRP A 159 -13.05 -5.41 22.43
C TRP A 159 -14.02 -6.07 21.45
N THR A 160 -15.25 -5.58 21.35
CA THR A 160 -16.23 -6.13 20.41
C THR A 160 -15.94 -5.62 19.00
N SER A 161 -15.93 -6.52 18.01
CA SER A 161 -15.74 -6.15 16.60
C SER A 161 -16.82 -5.17 16.13
N GLN A 162 -16.39 -3.99 15.69
CA GLN A 162 -17.28 -2.91 15.21
C GLN A 162 -17.23 -2.75 13.69
N ILE A 163 -16.14 -3.18 13.07
CA ILE A 163 -15.90 -3.15 11.62
C ILE A 163 -14.77 -4.12 11.26
N GLU A 164 -14.89 -4.77 10.11
CA GLU A 164 -13.80 -5.55 9.51
C GLU A 164 -12.90 -4.63 8.69
N ILE A 165 -11.59 -4.75 8.89
CA ILE A 165 -10.57 -4.02 8.11
C ILE A 165 -10.25 -4.82 6.84
N GLY A 166 -10.12 -6.14 6.98
CA GLY A 166 -9.79 -7.09 5.92
C GLY A 166 -8.85 -8.19 6.44
N GLY A 167 -8.79 -9.32 5.73
CA GLY A 167 -7.87 -10.42 6.06
C GLY A 167 -8.08 -11.04 7.45
N GLY A 168 -9.32 -11.07 7.95
CA GLY A 168 -9.64 -11.55 9.30
C GLY A 168 -9.28 -10.59 10.43
N ILE A 169 -8.82 -9.38 10.11
CA ILE A 169 -8.53 -8.33 11.08
C ILE A 169 -9.78 -7.45 11.26
N HIS A 170 -10.20 -7.31 12.51
CA HIS A 170 -11.31 -6.48 12.91
C HIS A 170 -10.83 -5.32 13.78
N TYR A 171 -11.70 -4.33 13.97
CA TYR A 171 -11.44 -3.19 14.84
C TYR A 171 -12.60 -2.96 15.82
N GLY A 172 -12.26 -2.81 17.10
CA GLY A 172 -13.17 -2.49 18.19
C GLY A 172 -13.22 -0.99 18.50
N LEU A 173 -13.34 -0.65 19.78
CA LEU A 173 -13.23 0.73 20.26
C LEU A 173 -11.79 1.01 20.69
N GLY A 174 -10.91 1.23 19.72
CA GLY A 174 -9.48 1.49 19.95
C GLY A 174 -8.60 0.26 20.05
N TRP A 175 -9.05 -0.85 19.47
CA TRP A 175 -8.34 -2.12 19.48
C TRP A 175 -8.42 -2.79 18.12
N PHE A 176 -7.29 -3.24 17.62
CA PHE A 176 -7.26 -4.28 16.59
C PHE A 176 -7.60 -5.61 17.24
N ILE A 177 -8.38 -6.41 16.53
CA ILE A 177 -8.83 -7.72 16.97
C ILE A 177 -8.47 -8.69 15.85
N ARG A 178 -7.63 -9.67 16.16
CA ARG A 178 -7.27 -10.75 15.24
C ARG A 178 -7.22 -12.07 15.99
N GLU A 179 -6.90 -13.15 15.28
CA GLU A 179 -6.78 -14.48 15.86
C GLU A 179 -5.31 -14.93 15.92
N TRP A 180 -4.95 -15.66 16.97
CA TRP A 180 -3.70 -16.41 17.08
C TRP A 180 -4.03 -17.80 17.61
N LEU A 181 -3.83 -18.83 16.80
CA LEU A 181 -4.16 -20.24 17.11
C LEU A 181 -5.57 -20.43 17.69
N GLY A 182 -6.60 -19.84 17.05
CA GLY A 182 -7.98 -19.93 17.53
C GLY A 182 -8.34 -18.98 18.67
N GLN A 183 -7.38 -18.27 19.27
CA GLN A 183 -7.64 -17.34 20.38
C GLN A 183 -7.68 -15.88 19.90
N PRO A 184 -8.59 -15.06 20.46
CA PRO A 184 -8.64 -13.63 20.14
C PRO A 184 -7.45 -12.89 20.72
N VAL A 185 -6.68 -12.23 19.84
CA VAL A 185 -5.65 -11.27 20.20
C VAL A 185 -6.23 -9.86 20.12
N ILE A 186 -6.17 -9.14 21.24
CA ILE A 186 -6.60 -7.75 21.34
C ILE A 186 -5.36 -6.88 21.43
N GLU A 187 -5.13 -6.01 20.44
CA GLU A 187 -3.84 -5.35 20.30
C GLU A 187 -3.93 -3.93 19.74
N HIS A 188 -2.89 -3.14 19.97
CA HIS A 188 -2.74 -1.84 19.35
C HIS A 188 -1.26 -1.45 19.26
N GLY A 189 -0.83 -1.08 18.06
CA GLY A 189 0.49 -0.51 17.81
C GLY A 189 0.48 1.02 17.93
N GLY A 190 1.64 1.62 18.18
CA GLY A 190 1.89 3.05 18.11
C GLY A 190 3.17 3.36 17.36
N ASN A 191 3.17 4.41 16.55
CA ASN A 191 4.37 4.90 15.86
C ASN A 191 4.38 6.44 15.91
N ILE A 192 5.52 6.99 16.30
CA ILE A 192 5.82 8.41 16.22
C ILE A 192 7.31 8.58 15.91
N ASP A 193 7.71 9.81 15.60
CA ASP A 193 9.10 10.18 15.41
C ASP A 193 9.97 9.67 16.56
N GLY A 194 10.87 8.75 16.24
CA GLY A 194 11.83 8.19 17.17
C GLY A 194 11.34 7.01 18.00
N PHE A 195 10.07 6.61 17.93
CA PHE A 195 9.52 5.60 18.84
C PHE A 195 8.45 4.71 18.18
N ALA A 196 8.43 3.45 18.58
CA ALA A 196 7.33 2.53 18.29
C ALA A 196 6.93 1.77 19.56
N SER A 197 5.68 1.33 19.62
CA SER A 197 5.14 0.60 20.77
C SER A 197 4.14 -0.45 20.35
N GLN A 198 4.05 -1.54 21.12
CA GLN A 198 3.06 -2.57 20.91
C GLN A 198 2.46 -2.98 22.25
N VAL A 199 1.15 -3.09 22.31
CA VAL A 199 0.47 -3.86 23.37
C VAL A 199 -0.35 -4.96 22.71
N ALA A 200 -0.29 -6.16 23.28
CA ALA A 200 -1.16 -7.26 22.88
C ALA A 200 -1.62 -8.03 24.11
N LEU A 201 -2.88 -8.43 24.08
CA LEU A 201 -3.57 -9.17 25.11
C LEU A 201 -4.09 -10.47 24.50
N LEU A 202 -4.01 -11.55 25.27
CA LEU A 202 -4.58 -12.85 24.98
C LEU A 202 -5.52 -13.19 26.14
N PRO A 203 -6.77 -12.67 26.12
CA PRO A 203 -7.63 -12.67 27.30
C PRO A 203 -7.98 -14.05 27.83
N GLU A 204 -8.17 -15.02 26.95
CA GLU A 204 -8.51 -16.41 27.31
C GLU A 204 -7.38 -17.11 28.07
N SER A 205 -6.13 -16.77 27.74
CA SER A 205 -4.93 -17.23 28.45
C SER A 205 -4.57 -16.35 29.65
N ASN A 206 -5.29 -15.25 29.89
CA ASN A 206 -4.97 -14.23 30.89
C ASN A 206 -3.52 -13.73 30.78
N LEU A 207 -3.05 -13.54 29.55
CA LEU A 207 -1.71 -13.03 29.22
C LEU A 207 -1.79 -11.70 28.51
N GLY A 208 -0.75 -10.88 28.68
CA GLY A 208 -0.64 -9.58 28.05
C GLY A 208 0.80 -9.08 28.12
N PHE A 209 1.26 -8.39 27.09
CA PHE A 209 2.59 -7.76 27.10
C PHE A 209 2.53 -6.35 26.55
N VAL A 210 3.55 -5.57 26.93
CA VAL A 210 3.85 -4.26 26.36
C VAL A 210 5.31 -4.24 25.89
N LEU A 211 5.52 -3.75 24.68
CA LEU A 211 6.83 -3.51 24.08
C LEU A 211 6.94 -2.01 23.78
N LEU A 212 8.05 -1.40 24.19
CA LEU A 212 8.39 -0.01 23.87
C LEU A 212 9.77 0.01 23.23
N THR A 213 9.89 0.58 22.03
CA THR A 213 11.14 0.71 21.28
C THR A 213 11.38 2.15 20.92
N ASN A 214 12.64 2.56 20.94
CA ASN A 214 13.07 3.92 20.58
C ASN A 214 13.59 4.00 19.13
N VAL A 215 12.91 3.28 18.24
CA VAL A 215 13.16 3.31 16.80
C VAL A 215 11.82 3.44 16.09
N THR A 216 11.74 4.40 15.17
CA THR A 216 10.57 4.66 14.31
C THR A 216 10.29 3.46 13.42
N ALA A 217 9.03 3.01 13.34
CA ALA A 217 8.57 2.01 12.37
C ALA A 217 9.40 0.72 12.33
N THR A 218 9.90 0.27 13.49
CA THR A 218 10.66 -0.99 13.54
C THR A 218 9.77 -2.21 13.26
N PRO A 219 10.23 -3.18 12.43
CA PRO A 219 9.49 -4.43 12.20
C PRO A 219 9.22 -5.21 13.49
N LEU A 220 10.09 -5.06 14.50
CA LEU A 220 9.97 -5.71 15.80
C LEU A 220 8.60 -5.45 16.45
N GLN A 221 7.97 -4.31 16.18
CA GLN A 221 6.64 -4.00 16.70
C GLN A 221 5.63 -5.10 16.36
N GLN A 222 5.48 -5.43 15.07
CA GLN A 222 4.50 -6.41 14.62
C GLN A 222 4.96 -7.84 14.93
N GLU A 223 6.25 -8.14 14.68
CA GLU A 223 6.82 -9.47 14.92
C GLU A 223 6.77 -9.89 16.39
N SER A 224 6.79 -8.93 17.33
CA SER A 224 6.80 -9.20 18.76
C SER A 224 5.63 -10.04 19.24
N ILE A 225 4.48 -9.96 18.59
CA ILE A 225 3.26 -10.66 19.03
C ILE A 225 3.47 -12.17 18.92
N ASN A 226 3.83 -12.64 17.73
CA ASN A 226 4.09 -14.05 17.52
C ASN A 226 5.32 -14.49 18.33
N MET A 227 6.39 -13.71 18.33
CA MET A 227 7.60 -14.03 19.11
C MET A 227 7.31 -14.23 20.60
N VAL A 228 6.50 -13.36 21.22
CA VAL A 228 6.19 -13.43 22.65
C VAL A 228 5.23 -14.58 22.94
N TRP A 229 4.19 -14.76 22.12
CA TRP A 229 3.25 -15.86 22.32
C TRP A 229 3.91 -17.22 22.09
N ASP A 230 4.72 -17.38 21.04
CA ASP A 230 5.52 -18.59 20.80
C ASP A 230 6.50 -18.84 21.95
N ALA A 231 7.11 -17.81 22.54
CA ALA A 231 8.03 -18.01 23.67
C ALA A 231 7.31 -18.40 24.98
N LEU A 232 6.11 -17.85 25.23
CA LEU A 232 5.34 -18.11 26.47
C LEU A 232 4.49 -19.39 26.38
N LEU A 233 4.02 -19.72 25.18
CA LEU A 233 3.04 -20.77 24.92
C LEU A 233 3.54 -21.81 23.90
N GLY A 234 4.69 -21.63 23.25
CA GLY A 234 5.16 -22.55 22.21
C GLY A 234 5.53 -23.96 22.70
N GLU A 235 5.66 -24.19 24.02
CA GLU A 235 5.69 -25.55 24.57
C GLU A 235 4.31 -26.24 24.57
N LEU A 236 3.21 -25.53 24.27
CA LEU A 236 1.90 -26.12 23.95
C LEU A 236 1.81 -26.65 22.51
N GLU A 237 2.83 -26.44 21.66
CA GLU A 237 2.91 -26.98 20.29
C GLU A 237 4.32 -27.44 19.90
N ALA A 238 5.04 -28.08 20.83
CA ALA A 238 6.22 -28.89 20.48
C ALA A 238 5.85 -30.36 20.23
N GLU A 239 4.72 -30.64 19.56
CA GLU A 239 4.68 -31.80 18.66
C GLU A 239 5.31 -31.32 17.35
N GLY A 240 6.64 -31.32 17.32
CA GLY A 240 7.37 -31.01 16.11
C GLY A 240 6.89 -31.90 14.97
N SER A 241 6.37 -31.26 13.92
CA SER A 241 6.12 -31.86 12.62
C SER A 241 7.23 -32.86 12.27
N ALA A 242 6.87 -34.12 12.03
CA ALA A 242 7.80 -35.14 11.55
C ALA A 242 8.20 -34.91 10.07
N VAL A 243 7.78 -33.80 9.45
CA VAL A 243 7.91 -33.54 8.02
C VAL A 243 9.27 -32.91 7.71
N ASP A 244 10.01 -33.53 6.79
CA ASP A 244 11.23 -32.95 6.22
C ASP A 244 10.86 -31.84 5.22
N TYR A 245 11.10 -30.58 5.59
CA TYR A 245 10.74 -29.43 4.76
C TYR A 245 11.69 -29.16 3.58
N ARG A 246 12.91 -29.70 3.60
CA ARG A 246 13.95 -29.40 2.59
C ARG A 246 13.50 -29.54 1.13
N PRO A 247 12.67 -30.54 0.74
CA PRO A 247 12.23 -30.69 -0.64
C PRO A 247 11.39 -29.51 -1.17
N TYR A 248 10.69 -28.80 -0.28
CA TYR A 248 9.73 -27.74 -0.63
C TYR A 248 10.36 -26.35 -0.71
N LEU A 249 11.55 -26.15 -0.15
CA LEU A 249 12.18 -24.83 -0.09
C LEU A 249 12.65 -24.34 -1.46
N GLY A 250 12.48 -23.05 -1.73
CA GLY A 250 12.94 -22.42 -2.97
C GLY A 250 11.93 -21.42 -3.53
N GLU A 251 12.22 -20.92 -4.73
CA GLU A 251 11.41 -19.94 -5.44
C GLU A 251 10.38 -20.62 -6.34
N TYR A 252 9.19 -20.04 -6.39
CA TYR A 252 8.06 -20.48 -7.19
C TYR A 252 7.47 -19.29 -7.95
N LEU A 253 7.37 -19.39 -9.27
CA LEU A 253 6.98 -18.28 -10.13
C LEU A 253 5.46 -18.11 -10.11
N ALA A 254 4.98 -16.99 -9.58
CA ALA A 254 3.61 -16.55 -9.76
C ALA A 254 3.44 -15.84 -11.10
N ASN A 255 2.36 -16.15 -11.80
CA ASN A 255 1.98 -15.44 -13.02
C ASN A 255 0.47 -15.22 -13.12
N PHE A 256 -0.11 -14.58 -12.10
CA PHE A 256 -1.54 -14.30 -12.05
C PHE A 256 -1.84 -12.96 -11.36
N GLY A 257 -2.90 -12.29 -11.81
CA GLY A 257 -3.39 -11.05 -11.21
C GLY A 257 -2.28 -10.00 -11.01
N PRO A 258 -2.13 -9.43 -9.80
CA PRO A 258 -1.08 -8.46 -9.49
C PRO A 258 0.33 -9.08 -9.43
N PHE A 259 0.45 -10.40 -9.33
CA PHE A 259 1.70 -11.15 -9.22
C PHE A 259 2.17 -11.71 -10.56
N SER A 260 2.06 -10.93 -11.63
CA SER A 260 2.52 -11.39 -12.95
C SER A 260 4.05 -11.34 -13.06
N ASN A 261 4.67 -12.51 -13.17
CA ASN A 261 6.13 -12.71 -13.17
C ASN A 261 6.80 -12.32 -11.84
N GLU A 262 6.13 -12.61 -10.73
CA GLU A 262 6.67 -12.40 -9.37
C GLU A 262 7.11 -13.75 -8.78
N GLU A 263 8.11 -13.75 -7.90
CA GLU A 263 8.66 -14.99 -7.30
C GLU A 263 8.25 -15.14 -5.85
N PHE A 264 7.51 -16.20 -5.53
CA PHE A 264 7.15 -16.54 -4.15
C PHE A 264 8.25 -17.42 -3.56
N THR A 265 8.71 -17.12 -2.36
CA THR A 265 9.78 -17.90 -1.71
C THR A 265 9.23 -18.79 -0.62
N VAL A 266 9.36 -20.11 -0.78
CA VAL A 266 9.05 -21.07 0.28
C VAL A 266 10.28 -21.26 1.17
N LEU A 267 10.13 -20.98 2.45
CA LEU A 267 11.20 -20.98 3.44
C LEU A 267 10.75 -21.63 4.76
N VAL A 268 11.67 -21.84 5.69
CA VAL A 268 11.34 -22.26 7.06
C VAL A 268 11.40 -21.05 7.97
N GLN A 269 10.29 -20.74 8.63
CA GLN A 269 10.20 -19.67 9.63
C GLN A 269 9.58 -20.24 10.90
N ASN A 270 10.22 -19.99 12.05
CA ASN A 270 9.76 -20.43 13.38
C ASN A 270 9.42 -21.94 13.44
N GLY A 271 10.22 -22.77 12.76
CA GLY A 271 10.06 -24.23 12.80
C GLY A 271 8.92 -24.79 11.94
N SER A 272 8.25 -23.98 11.12
CA SER A 272 7.23 -24.41 10.15
C SER A 272 7.57 -23.93 8.74
N LEU A 273 6.97 -24.57 7.74
CA LEU A 273 7.03 -24.09 6.36
C LEU A 273 6.29 -22.74 6.26
N ALA A 274 6.81 -21.81 5.47
CA ALA A 274 6.23 -20.49 5.26
C ALA A 274 6.44 -20.03 3.81
N ILE A 275 5.60 -19.12 3.34
CA ILE A 275 5.67 -18.53 2.00
C ILE A 275 5.84 -17.02 2.13
N ASP A 276 6.95 -16.51 1.64
CA ASP A 276 7.18 -15.09 1.39
C ASP A 276 6.53 -14.71 0.05
N VAL A 277 5.56 -13.80 0.12
CA VAL A 277 4.81 -13.30 -1.03
C VAL A 277 5.28 -11.87 -1.31
N PRO A 278 5.82 -11.56 -2.50
CA PRO A 278 6.37 -10.26 -2.82
C PRO A 278 5.39 -9.11 -2.54
N GLY A 279 5.89 -8.08 -1.86
CA GLY A 279 5.09 -6.91 -1.46
C GLY A 279 4.06 -7.17 -0.37
N GLN A 280 4.10 -8.35 0.29
CA GLN A 280 3.25 -8.72 1.42
C GLN A 280 4.08 -9.19 2.62
N THR A 281 3.40 -9.79 3.61
CA THR A 281 4.04 -10.45 4.76
C THR A 281 4.38 -11.90 4.44
N VAL A 282 5.18 -12.54 5.30
CA VAL A 282 5.50 -13.97 5.22
C VAL A 282 4.38 -14.77 5.88
N TYR A 283 3.76 -15.67 5.13
CA TYR A 283 2.66 -16.50 5.62
C TYR A 283 3.16 -17.85 6.10
N ARG A 284 3.05 -18.12 7.40
CA ARG A 284 3.30 -19.46 7.97
C ARG A 284 2.23 -20.45 7.48
N LEU A 285 2.62 -21.69 7.23
CA LEU A 285 1.74 -22.80 6.87
C LEU A 285 1.57 -23.75 8.06
N LYS A 286 0.37 -24.31 8.20
CA LYS A 286 0.08 -25.50 9.01
C LYS A 286 0.69 -26.73 8.35
N ASP A 287 0.98 -27.76 9.14
CA ASP A 287 1.38 -29.07 8.62
C ASP A 287 0.34 -29.62 7.62
N PRO A 288 0.76 -30.45 6.66
CA PRO A 288 -0.13 -30.96 5.64
C PRO A 288 -1.19 -31.87 6.26
N ASP A 289 -2.41 -31.76 5.78
CA ASP A 289 -3.45 -32.75 6.07
C ASP A 289 -3.20 -34.09 5.35
N GLU A 290 -4.12 -35.05 5.50
CA GLU A 290 -4.04 -36.37 4.86
C GLU A 290 -4.04 -36.30 3.32
N GLU A 291 -4.50 -35.19 2.74
CA GLU A 291 -4.55 -34.93 1.30
C GLU A 291 -3.31 -34.19 0.80
N GLY A 292 -2.40 -33.80 1.70
CA GLY A 292 -1.17 -33.08 1.38
C GLY A 292 -1.36 -31.55 1.27
N MET A 293 -2.46 -31.02 1.81
CA MET A 293 -2.79 -29.60 1.78
C MET A 293 -2.22 -28.86 2.99
N TRP A 294 -1.50 -27.78 2.73
CA TRP A 294 -0.88 -26.91 3.73
C TRP A 294 -1.67 -25.61 3.83
N TYR A 295 -2.49 -25.49 4.86
CA TYR A 295 -3.30 -24.29 5.07
C TYR A 295 -2.47 -23.15 5.63
N PHE A 296 -2.81 -21.91 5.27
CA PHE A 296 -2.18 -20.75 5.86
C PHE A 296 -2.54 -20.70 7.35
N ALA A 297 -1.57 -20.43 8.22
CA ALA A 297 -1.81 -20.37 9.67
C ALA A 297 -2.82 -19.27 10.03
N VAL A 298 -2.91 -18.23 9.20
CA VAL A 298 -3.84 -17.10 9.34
C VAL A 298 -5.22 -17.36 8.74
N SER A 299 -5.42 -18.44 7.98
CA SER A 299 -6.69 -18.74 7.31
C SER A 299 -6.82 -20.20 6.89
N ASP A 300 -7.97 -20.82 7.19
CA ASP A 300 -8.33 -22.15 6.69
C ASP A 300 -8.96 -22.15 5.29
N THR A 301 -9.04 -20.98 4.64
CA THR A 301 -9.61 -20.86 3.29
C THR A 301 -8.55 -20.68 2.20
N VAL A 302 -7.30 -20.49 2.60
CA VAL A 302 -6.14 -20.42 1.70
C VAL A 302 -5.21 -21.57 2.03
N ALA A 303 -4.88 -22.37 1.03
CA ALA A 303 -4.00 -23.50 1.18
C ALA A 303 -3.01 -23.59 0.03
N VAL A 304 -1.94 -24.35 0.22
CA VAL A 304 -1.06 -24.78 -0.87
C VAL A 304 -0.88 -26.29 -0.87
N SER A 305 -0.55 -26.83 -2.03
CA SER A 305 -0.07 -28.21 -2.18
C SER A 305 1.15 -28.23 -3.08
N PHE A 306 1.96 -29.27 -2.99
CA PHE A 306 3.17 -29.40 -3.80
C PHE A 306 3.08 -30.61 -4.72
N GLU A 307 3.26 -30.42 -6.03
CA GLU A 307 3.35 -31.53 -6.97
C GLU A 307 4.79 -31.98 -7.14
N ARG A 308 4.96 -33.29 -7.35
CA ARG A 308 6.26 -33.93 -7.54
C ARG A 308 6.31 -34.63 -8.90
N ASN A 309 7.49 -34.67 -9.49
CA ASN A 309 7.77 -35.48 -10.68
C ASN A 309 7.97 -36.97 -10.35
N GLU A 310 8.20 -37.81 -11.36
CA GLU A 310 8.46 -39.26 -11.18
C GLU A 310 9.71 -39.57 -10.34
N ALA A 311 10.68 -38.65 -10.28
CA ALA A 311 11.87 -38.77 -9.45
C ALA A 311 11.63 -38.38 -7.98
N GLY A 312 10.46 -37.82 -7.66
CA GLY A 312 10.08 -37.36 -6.33
C GLY A 312 10.46 -35.91 -6.02
N ASP A 313 11.01 -35.16 -6.97
CA ASP A 313 11.37 -33.75 -6.77
C ASP A 313 10.12 -32.87 -6.85
N VAL A 314 10.01 -31.88 -5.95
CA VAL A 314 8.94 -30.88 -5.98
C VAL A 314 9.15 -29.95 -7.16
N THR A 315 8.19 -29.89 -8.07
CA THR A 315 8.24 -29.13 -9.32
C THR A 315 7.22 -27.99 -9.40
N MET A 316 6.17 -28.04 -8.58
CA MET A 316 5.06 -27.09 -8.61
C MET A 316 4.55 -26.83 -7.19
N LEU A 317 4.24 -25.57 -6.91
CA LEU A 317 3.37 -25.18 -5.80
C LEU A 317 2.02 -24.82 -6.39
N LYS A 318 0.93 -25.35 -5.83
CA LYS A 318 -0.43 -24.96 -6.18
C LYS A 318 -1.01 -24.18 -5.02
N GLN A 319 -1.58 -23.00 -5.29
CA GLN A 319 -2.27 -22.20 -4.29
C GLN A 319 -3.78 -22.26 -4.52
N TYR A 320 -4.52 -22.52 -3.44
CA TYR A 320 -5.97 -22.60 -3.43
C TYR A 320 -6.52 -21.41 -2.66
N GLN A 321 -7.36 -20.59 -3.29
CA GLN A 321 -7.97 -19.43 -2.64
C GLN A 321 -9.31 -19.11 -3.29
N SER A 322 -10.35 -18.96 -2.48
CA SER A 322 -11.69 -18.56 -2.95
C SER A 322 -12.27 -19.48 -4.05
N GLY A 323 -11.96 -20.78 -4.00
CA GLY A 323 -12.37 -21.76 -5.01
C GLY A 323 -11.53 -21.75 -6.30
N LEU A 324 -10.50 -20.92 -6.38
CA LEU A 324 -9.55 -20.86 -7.49
C LEU A 324 -8.27 -21.63 -7.16
N THR A 325 -7.65 -22.23 -8.18
CA THR A 325 -6.35 -22.94 -8.06
C THR A 325 -5.30 -22.30 -8.97
N PHE A 326 -4.23 -21.77 -8.40
CA PHE A 326 -3.14 -21.13 -9.11
C PHE A 326 -1.92 -22.07 -9.16
N ASP A 327 -1.38 -22.30 -10.35
CA ASP A 327 -0.15 -23.07 -10.57
C ASP A 327 1.08 -22.13 -10.50
N LEU A 328 2.01 -22.40 -9.57
CA LEU A 328 3.27 -21.68 -9.42
C LEU A 328 4.44 -22.66 -9.61
N PRO A 329 5.04 -22.74 -10.81
CA PRO A 329 6.15 -23.65 -11.07
C PRO A 329 7.37 -23.26 -10.24
N ARG A 330 8.13 -24.26 -9.80
CA ARG A 330 9.41 -24.01 -9.14
C ARG A 330 10.39 -23.37 -10.13
N ALA A 331 11.12 -22.34 -9.70
CA ALA A 331 12.09 -21.64 -10.52
C ALA A 331 13.09 -22.61 -11.18
N GLY A 332 13.31 -22.44 -12.48
CA GLY A 332 14.19 -23.30 -13.27
C GLY A 332 13.57 -24.63 -13.73
N VAL A 333 12.32 -24.93 -13.39
CA VAL A 333 11.60 -26.09 -13.93
C VAL A 333 10.87 -25.69 -15.21
N GLU A 334 11.22 -26.32 -16.34
CA GLU A 334 10.48 -26.14 -17.59
C GLU A 334 9.16 -26.92 -17.56
N PHE A 335 8.07 -26.28 -17.98
CA PHE A 335 6.77 -26.93 -18.10
C PHE A 335 6.82 -28.07 -19.12
N GLN A 336 6.30 -29.23 -18.71
CA GLN A 336 6.12 -30.35 -19.61
C GLN A 336 5.21 -29.93 -20.77
N VAL A 337 5.69 -30.15 -21.99
CA VAL A 337 4.88 -29.95 -23.19
C VAL A 337 3.80 -31.02 -23.22
N GLU A 338 2.58 -30.64 -22.85
CA GLU A 338 1.40 -31.53 -22.84
C GLU A 338 0.89 -31.79 -24.25
N ILE A 339 0.90 -30.76 -25.10
CA ILE A 339 0.55 -30.80 -26.51
C ILE A 339 1.64 -30.04 -27.28
N PRO A 340 2.22 -30.60 -28.36
CA PRO A 340 3.22 -29.90 -29.16
C PRO A 340 2.74 -28.52 -29.62
N LEU A 341 3.57 -27.49 -29.46
CA LEU A 341 3.20 -26.10 -29.77
C LEU A 341 2.68 -25.92 -31.20
N VAL A 342 3.21 -26.69 -32.16
CA VAL A 342 2.77 -26.67 -33.57
C VAL A 342 1.29 -27.07 -33.72
N GLU A 343 0.78 -27.93 -32.84
CA GLU A 343 -0.62 -28.36 -32.84
C GLU A 343 -1.53 -27.32 -32.19
N LEU A 344 -1.01 -26.51 -31.27
CA LEU A 344 -1.74 -25.44 -30.60
C LEU A 344 -1.91 -24.19 -31.47
N GLN A 345 -1.01 -23.97 -32.44
CA GLN A 345 -1.01 -22.74 -33.25
C GLN A 345 -2.34 -22.45 -33.94
N LYS A 346 -3.09 -23.49 -34.35
CA LYS A 346 -4.36 -23.31 -35.06
C LYS A 346 -5.45 -22.62 -34.24
N TYR A 347 -5.39 -22.70 -32.91
CA TYR A 347 -6.38 -22.12 -31.99
C TYR A 347 -6.12 -20.64 -31.66
N LEU A 348 -4.92 -20.12 -31.93
CA LEU A 348 -4.52 -18.76 -31.54
C LEU A 348 -5.28 -17.69 -32.32
N GLY A 349 -5.86 -16.71 -31.63
CA GLY A 349 -6.64 -15.65 -32.28
C GLY A 349 -7.58 -14.93 -31.33
N ALA A 350 -8.31 -13.95 -31.84
CA ALA A 350 -9.36 -13.27 -31.09
C ALA A 350 -10.73 -13.89 -31.37
N TYR A 351 -11.59 -13.96 -30.37
CA TYR A 351 -12.93 -14.55 -30.42
C TYR A 351 -13.89 -13.63 -29.68
N ARG A 352 -14.98 -13.22 -30.33
CA ARG A 352 -15.91 -12.24 -29.77
C ARG A 352 -17.20 -12.89 -29.32
N SER A 353 -17.65 -12.57 -28.12
CA SER A 353 -19.00 -12.87 -27.67
C SER A 353 -19.84 -11.59 -27.79
N GLU A 354 -20.88 -11.63 -28.62
CA GLU A 354 -21.85 -10.52 -28.68
C GLU A 354 -22.72 -10.48 -27.43
N ASP A 355 -23.00 -11.63 -26.80
CA ASP A 355 -23.81 -11.71 -25.58
C ASP A 355 -23.11 -11.12 -24.35
N LEU A 356 -21.78 -11.23 -24.31
CA LEU A 356 -20.94 -10.69 -23.23
C LEU A 356 -20.27 -9.36 -23.62
N GLU A 357 -20.44 -8.92 -24.87
CA GLU A 357 -19.77 -7.76 -25.46
C GLU A 357 -18.24 -7.73 -25.21
N VAL A 358 -17.60 -8.91 -25.24
CA VAL A 358 -16.17 -9.08 -24.92
C VAL A 358 -15.41 -9.81 -26.04
N ASP A 359 -14.19 -9.35 -26.31
CA ASP A 359 -13.24 -10.01 -27.21
C ASP A 359 -12.19 -10.76 -26.38
N LEU A 360 -12.19 -12.10 -26.45
CA LEU A 360 -11.21 -12.95 -25.79
C LEU A 360 -10.07 -13.30 -26.73
N LYS A 361 -8.83 -13.40 -26.23
CA LYS A 361 -7.68 -13.83 -27.03
C LYS A 361 -7.19 -15.20 -26.59
N VAL A 362 -7.04 -16.12 -27.53
CA VAL A 362 -6.38 -17.40 -27.29
C VAL A 362 -4.88 -17.22 -27.53
N VAL A 363 -4.08 -17.46 -26.50
CA VAL A 363 -2.62 -17.28 -26.48
C VAL A 363 -1.92 -18.57 -26.04
N ILE A 364 -0.59 -18.60 -26.15
CA ILE A 364 0.25 -19.64 -25.52
C ILE A 364 0.94 -19.01 -24.33
N GLN A 365 0.72 -19.59 -23.15
CA GLN A 365 1.42 -19.24 -21.92
C GLN A 365 1.97 -20.54 -21.31
N ASN A 366 3.23 -20.54 -20.88
CA ASN A 366 3.84 -21.71 -20.22
C ASN A 366 3.73 -23.02 -21.01
N ASN A 367 3.94 -22.95 -22.33
CA ASN A 367 3.75 -24.07 -23.28
C ASN A 367 2.34 -24.67 -23.32
N ARG A 368 1.33 -23.99 -22.76
CA ARG A 368 -0.07 -24.39 -22.72
C ARG A 368 -0.93 -23.39 -23.49
N LEU A 369 -2.11 -23.84 -23.92
CA LEU A 369 -3.13 -22.96 -24.49
C LEU A 369 -3.78 -22.17 -23.33
N ALA A 370 -4.04 -20.88 -23.54
CA ALA A 370 -4.64 -20.02 -22.52
C ALA A 370 -5.59 -18.99 -23.14
N ILE A 371 -6.54 -18.50 -22.34
CA ILE A 371 -7.48 -17.44 -22.70
C ILE A 371 -7.09 -16.16 -21.96
N ASP A 372 -6.67 -15.14 -22.70
CA ASP A 372 -6.48 -13.77 -22.23
C ASP A 372 -7.84 -13.05 -22.24
N VAL A 373 -8.34 -12.72 -21.04
CA VAL A 373 -9.56 -11.96 -20.82
C VAL A 373 -9.17 -10.50 -20.55
N PRO A 374 -9.52 -9.55 -21.45
CA PRO A 374 -9.10 -8.16 -21.32
C PRO A 374 -9.52 -7.54 -19.99
N GLY A 375 -8.56 -6.88 -19.31
CA GLY A 375 -8.80 -6.21 -18.03
C GLY A 375 -8.78 -7.13 -16.80
N GLU A 376 -8.68 -8.44 -17.00
CA GLU A 376 -8.56 -9.44 -15.93
C GLU A 376 -7.17 -10.10 -15.96
N MET A 377 -7.11 -11.38 -16.33
CA MET A 377 -5.90 -12.21 -16.34
C MET A 377 -5.93 -13.23 -17.49
N VAL A 378 -4.81 -13.94 -17.66
CA VAL A 378 -4.66 -15.03 -18.62
C VAL A 378 -4.97 -16.36 -17.93
N PHE A 379 -5.94 -17.11 -18.45
CA PHE A 379 -6.42 -18.37 -17.89
C PHE A 379 -5.88 -19.56 -18.70
N GLU A 380 -4.98 -20.33 -18.11
CA GLU A 380 -4.45 -21.56 -18.74
C GLU A 380 -5.48 -22.67 -18.79
N LEU A 381 -5.40 -23.50 -19.82
CA LEU A 381 -6.34 -24.58 -20.08
C LEU A 381 -5.71 -25.96 -19.84
N TYR A 382 -6.53 -26.91 -19.37
CA TYR A 382 -6.22 -28.33 -19.49
C TYR A 382 -6.36 -28.78 -20.95
N PRO A 383 -5.60 -29.82 -21.39
CA PRO A 383 -5.86 -30.52 -22.64
C PRO A 383 -7.33 -30.93 -22.75
N PRO A 384 -7.88 -31.01 -23.96
CA PRO A 384 -9.30 -31.26 -24.15
C PRO A 384 -9.69 -32.61 -23.54
N ASN A 385 -10.83 -32.62 -22.84
CA ASN A 385 -11.39 -33.83 -22.28
C ASN A 385 -12.07 -34.71 -23.37
N GLU A 386 -12.73 -35.79 -22.96
CA GLU A 386 -13.42 -36.71 -23.89
C GLU A 386 -14.53 -36.03 -24.73
N GLU A 387 -15.05 -34.90 -24.28
CA GLU A 387 -16.04 -34.07 -24.98
C GLU A 387 -15.39 -32.96 -25.83
N ALA A 388 -14.07 -33.00 -26.04
CA ALA A 388 -13.29 -31.98 -26.73
C ALA A 388 -13.28 -30.58 -26.05
N ARG A 389 -13.63 -30.52 -24.76
CA ARG A 389 -13.64 -29.27 -23.98
C ARG A 389 -12.33 -29.04 -23.24
N TRP A 390 -11.79 -27.85 -23.40
CA TRP A 390 -10.63 -27.32 -22.70
C TRP A 390 -11.09 -26.62 -21.43
N VAL A 391 -10.88 -27.25 -20.29
CA VAL A 391 -11.32 -26.72 -18.98
C VAL A 391 -10.28 -25.73 -18.46
N PHE A 392 -10.72 -24.63 -17.87
CA PHE A 392 -9.83 -23.66 -17.23
C PHE A 392 -9.14 -24.34 -16.05
N ARG A 393 -7.82 -24.17 -15.94
CA ARG A 393 -7.07 -24.73 -14.80
C ARG A 393 -7.41 -24.01 -13.51
N LEU A 394 -7.64 -22.70 -13.61
CA LEU A 394 -7.96 -21.85 -12.47
C LEU A 394 -9.28 -22.26 -11.79
N THR A 395 -10.25 -22.73 -12.58
CA THR A 395 -11.56 -23.17 -12.11
C THR A 395 -12.11 -24.28 -13.00
N GLY A 396 -12.59 -25.37 -12.40
CA GLY A 396 -13.23 -26.46 -13.13
C GLY A 396 -14.62 -26.11 -13.69
N GLU A 397 -15.14 -24.92 -13.42
CA GLU A 397 -16.49 -24.49 -13.80
C GLU A 397 -16.58 -23.85 -15.18
N VAL A 398 -15.43 -23.45 -15.76
CA VAL A 398 -15.36 -22.79 -17.07
C VAL A 398 -14.62 -23.68 -18.05
N ALA A 399 -15.18 -23.83 -19.25
CA ALA A 399 -14.54 -24.58 -20.32
C ALA A 399 -14.79 -23.93 -21.68
N VAL A 400 -13.90 -24.19 -22.63
CA VAL A 400 -14.05 -23.76 -24.02
C VAL A 400 -13.96 -24.95 -24.97
N GLU A 401 -14.69 -24.90 -26.07
CA GLU A 401 -14.65 -25.88 -27.14
C GLU A 401 -14.40 -25.16 -28.46
N PHE A 402 -13.43 -25.63 -29.23
CA PHE A 402 -13.06 -25.03 -30.52
C PHE A 402 -13.75 -25.76 -31.66
N HIS A 403 -14.37 -25.00 -32.56
CA HIS A 403 -15.07 -25.55 -33.73
C HIS A 403 -14.26 -25.31 -35.00
N GLU A 404 -13.93 -26.39 -35.70
CA GLU A 404 -13.09 -26.39 -36.90
C GLU A 404 -13.92 -26.58 -38.18
N SER A 405 -13.49 -25.93 -39.25
CA SER A 405 -13.90 -26.23 -40.63
C SER A 405 -12.70 -26.66 -41.47
N GLY A 406 -12.92 -26.98 -42.75
CA GLY A 406 -11.85 -27.32 -43.68
C GLY A 406 -10.78 -26.24 -43.88
N ALA A 407 -10.96 -25.02 -43.35
CA ALA A 407 -10.02 -23.90 -43.41
C ALA A 407 -9.32 -23.57 -42.07
N GLY A 408 -9.67 -24.24 -40.96
CA GLY A 408 -9.10 -23.99 -39.63
C GLY A 408 -10.17 -23.80 -38.54
N VAL A 409 -9.78 -23.31 -37.36
CA VAL A 409 -10.72 -22.99 -36.27
C VAL A 409 -11.51 -21.73 -36.63
N GLU A 410 -12.84 -21.82 -36.67
CA GLU A 410 -13.76 -20.74 -37.06
C GLU A 410 -14.46 -20.08 -35.87
N SER A 411 -14.64 -20.81 -34.77
CA SER A 411 -15.26 -20.28 -33.56
C SER A 411 -14.83 -21.05 -32.32
N MET A 412 -15.15 -20.47 -31.18
CA MET A 412 -15.01 -21.07 -29.85
C MET A 412 -16.36 -20.98 -29.16
N THR A 413 -16.74 -22.00 -28.40
CA THR A 413 -17.89 -21.95 -27.50
C THR A 413 -17.39 -21.95 -26.07
N MET A 414 -17.82 -20.97 -25.26
CA MET A 414 -17.50 -20.90 -23.83
C MET A 414 -18.68 -21.39 -23.00
N TYR A 415 -18.39 -22.26 -22.04
CA TYR A 415 -19.32 -22.81 -21.06
C TYR A 415 -18.98 -22.23 -19.69
N GLN A 416 -19.90 -21.47 -19.09
CA GLN A 416 -19.70 -20.86 -17.77
C GLN A 416 -21.05 -20.74 -17.05
N ALA A 417 -21.10 -21.12 -15.77
CA ALA A 417 -22.29 -21.00 -14.92
C ALA A 417 -23.59 -21.60 -15.53
N GLY A 418 -23.46 -22.69 -16.31
CA GLY A 418 -24.58 -23.34 -17.00
C GLY A 418 -25.08 -22.60 -18.26
N GLN A 419 -24.42 -21.51 -18.65
CA GLN A 419 -24.67 -20.77 -19.87
C GLN A 419 -23.66 -21.16 -20.96
N VAL A 420 -24.06 -20.96 -22.22
CA VAL A 420 -23.27 -21.28 -23.40
C VAL A 420 -23.17 -20.03 -24.25
N PHE A 421 -21.94 -19.59 -24.52
CA PHE A 421 -21.63 -18.40 -25.31
C PHE A 421 -20.91 -18.80 -26.58
N ASN A 422 -21.51 -18.52 -27.74
CA ASN A 422 -20.85 -18.76 -29.02
C ASN A 422 -19.98 -17.56 -29.37
N MET A 423 -18.72 -17.83 -29.69
CA MET A 423 -17.71 -16.80 -29.91
C MET A 423 -17.06 -17.01 -31.29
N PRO A 424 -17.61 -16.42 -32.37
CA PRO A 424 -16.98 -16.45 -33.67
C PRO A 424 -15.54 -15.94 -33.58
N ARG A 425 -14.63 -16.64 -34.26
CA ARG A 425 -13.26 -16.16 -34.42
C ARG A 425 -13.32 -14.89 -35.23
N LEU A 426 -12.74 -13.84 -34.67
CA LEU A 426 -12.61 -12.59 -35.35
C LEU A 426 -11.50 -12.71 -36.39
N ASP A 427 -11.74 -12.19 -37.60
CA ASP A 427 -10.69 -11.79 -38.56
C ASP A 427 -9.93 -10.54 -38.05
N VAL A 428 -9.83 -10.39 -36.73
CA VAL A 428 -9.13 -9.29 -36.09
C VAL A 428 -7.70 -9.73 -35.97
N VAL A 429 -6.90 -9.25 -36.92
CA VAL A 429 -5.54 -8.79 -36.65
C VAL A 429 -5.64 -8.03 -35.33
N SER A 430 -5.18 -8.60 -34.21
CA SER A 430 -5.03 -7.80 -33.00
C SER A 430 -4.21 -6.61 -33.44
N GLU A 431 -4.73 -5.40 -33.35
CA GLU A 431 -3.90 -4.23 -33.63
C GLU A 431 -2.65 -4.43 -32.79
N PRO A 432 -1.47 -4.55 -33.43
CA PRO A 432 -0.25 -4.74 -32.68
C PRO A 432 -0.18 -3.59 -31.68
N LEU A 433 0.15 -3.90 -30.42
CA LEU A 433 0.39 -2.84 -29.45
C LEU A 433 1.41 -1.87 -30.06
N PRO A 434 1.20 -0.55 -29.92
CA PRO A 434 2.18 0.41 -30.39
C PRO A 434 3.53 0.08 -29.74
N THR A 435 4.60 0.25 -30.51
CA THR A 435 5.94 0.18 -29.94
C THR A 435 6.17 1.36 -29.00
N VAL A 436 7.21 1.29 -28.18
CA VAL A 436 7.63 2.43 -27.36
C VAL A 436 7.92 3.66 -28.23
N ASP A 437 8.53 3.46 -29.41
CA ASP A 437 8.79 4.55 -30.35
C ASP A 437 7.49 5.16 -30.90
N ASP A 438 6.45 4.36 -31.15
CA ASP A 438 5.14 4.87 -31.57
C ASP A 438 4.50 5.74 -30.46
N ILE A 439 4.61 5.31 -29.19
CA ILE A 439 4.12 6.10 -28.04
C ILE A 439 4.89 7.42 -27.91
N LEU A 440 6.21 7.39 -28.04
CA LEU A 440 7.05 8.59 -27.96
C LEU A 440 6.83 9.54 -29.14
N ALA A 441 6.57 9.00 -30.34
CA ALA A 441 6.20 9.77 -31.51
C ALA A 441 4.82 10.41 -31.37
N LEU A 442 3.82 9.67 -30.87
CA LEU A 442 2.48 10.19 -30.57
C LEU A 442 2.53 11.36 -29.57
N ARG A 443 3.43 11.25 -28.58
CA ARG A 443 3.72 12.30 -27.60
C ARG A 443 4.52 13.46 -28.17
N ASP A 444 4.98 13.40 -29.42
CA ASP A 444 5.91 14.36 -30.00
C ASP A 444 7.09 14.66 -29.05
N ALA A 445 7.64 13.60 -28.45
CA ALA A 445 8.56 13.70 -27.31
C ALA A 445 9.81 14.53 -27.64
N GLU A 446 10.34 14.40 -28.86
CA GLU A 446 11.51 15.17 -29.31
C GLU A 446 11.20 16.67 -29.45
N SER A 447 10.05 17.04 -30.04
CA SER A 447 9.67 18.45 -30.14
C SER A 447 9.35 19.04 -28.78
N ARG A 448 8.65 18.30 -27.89
CA ARG A 448 8.41 18.74 -26.51
C ARG A 448 9.72 18.91 -25.73
N LYS A 449 10.69 18.01 -25.92
CA LYS A 449 12.05 18.12 -25.36
C LYS A 449 12.78 19.37 -25.87
N ALA A 450 12.68 19.67 -27.16
CA ALA A 450 13.26 20.86 -27.77
C ALA A 450 12.56 22.15 -27.28
N ALA A 451 11.23 22.18 -27.26
CA ALA A 451 10.41 23.30 -26.79
C ALA A 451 10.67 23.60 -25.31
N ARG A 452 10.81 22.56 -24.48
CA ARG A 452 11.17 22.73 -23.06
C ARG A 452 12.50 23.44 -22.86
N ARG A 453 13.51 23.17 -23.70
CA ARG A 453 14.79 23.91 -23.65
C ARG A 453 14.61 25.40 -23.94
N GLN A 454 13.55 25.78 -24.66
CA GLN A 454 13.24 27.18 -24.99
C GLN A 454 12.42 27.89 -23.90
N LEU A 455 11.76 27.16 -22.99
CA LEU A 455 11.08 27.74 -21.83
C LEU A 455 12.04 28.46 -20.86
N GLY A 456 13.33 28.15 -20.95
CA GLY A 456 14.32 28.58 -19.96
C GLY A 456 13.98 28.06 -18.57
N ALA A 457 14.45 28.77 -17.54
CA ALA A 457 13.89 28.58 -16.20
C ALA A 457 12.46 29.14 -16.16
N TYR A 458 11.58 28.48 -15.41
CA TYR A 458 10.19 28.91 -15.29
C TYR A 458 9.63 28.69 -13.89
N ARG A 459 8.60 29.47 -13.55
CA ARG A 459 7.83 29.36 -12.31
C ARG A 459 6.38 29.05 -12.62
N MET A 460 5.84 28.05 -11.96
CA MET A 460 4.41 27.76 -11.93
C MET A 460 3.86 28.26 -10.59
N THR A 461 2.76 29.00 -10.64
CA THR A 461 2.01 29.42 -9.44
C THR A 461 0.62 28.85 -9.50
N GLY A 462 0.07 28.50 -8.34
CA GLY A 462 -1.23 27.87 -8.27
C GLY A 462 -1.74 27.70 -6.86
N THR A 463 -2.76 26.86 -6.75
CA THR A 463 -3.40 26.46 -5.49
C THR A 463 -3.32 24.95 -5.31
N THR A 464 -3.30 24.52 -4.05
CA THR A 464 -3.47 23.12 -3.65
C THR A 464 -4.66 23.03 -2.70
N TRP A 465 -5.51 22.02 -2.90
CA TRP A 465 -6.70 21.78 -2.08
C TRP A 465 -6.75 20.32 -1.64
N LEU A 466 -6.86 20.10 -0.33
CA LEU A 466 -6.96 18.79 0.29
C LEU A 466 -8.37 18.61 0.88
N PRO A 467 -9.37 18.16 0.10
CA PRO A 467 -10.76 18.06 0.57
C PRO A 467 -10.93 17.22 1.84
N GLN A 468 -10.17 16.13 1.99
CA GLN A 468 -10.25 15.26 3.17
C GLN A 468 -9.59 15.87 4.43
N SER A 469 -8.85 16.96 4.28
CA SER A 469 -8.37 17.80 5.38
C SER A 469 -9.11 19.14 5.48
N GLY A 470 -9.91 19.53 4.48
CA GLY A 470 -10.63 20.80 4.47
C GLY A 470 -9.71 22.02 4.41
N VAL A 471 -8.52 21.85 3.82
CA VAL A 471 -7.48 22.89 3.76
C VAL A 471 -7.17 23.24 2.31
N GLU A 472 -7.11 24.53 2.05
CA GLU A 472 -6.58 25.12 0.82
C GLU A 472 -5.24 25.79 1.12
N GLY A 473 -4.35 25.78 0.14
CA GLY A 473 -3.03 26.36 0.23
C GLY A 473 -2.56 26.94 -1.10
N THR A 474 -1.40 27.58 -1.06
CA THR A 474 -0.74 28.11 -2.26
C THR A 474 0.38 27.18 -2.71
N LEU A 475 0.64 27.15 -4.01
CA LEU A 475 1.70 26.34 -4.62
C LEU A 475 2.63 27.22 -5.45
N ASN A 476 3.93 27.04 -5.27
CA ASN A 476 4.97 27.59 -6.13
C ASN A 476 5.92 26.48 -6.59
N VAL A 477 6.15 26.38 -7.89
CA VAL A 477 7.09 25.43 -8.47
C VAL A 477 8.09 26.17 -9.35
N TYR A 478 9.37 26.11 -9.00
CA TYR A 478 10.46 26.63 -9.81
C TYR A 478 11.12 25.46 -10.52
N VAL A 479 11.43 25.63 -11.81
CA VAL A 479 12.10 24.60 -12.61
C VAL A 479 13.21 25.26 -13.42
N SER A 480 14.37 24.63 -13.46
CA SER A 480 15.50 25.03 -14.29
C SER A 480 16.16 23.81 -14.92
N GLY A 481 16.44 23.89 -16.22
CA GLY A 481 17.08 22.80 -16.95
C GLY A 481 16.31 21.48 -16.90
N THR A 482 17.00 20.39 -16.58
CA THR A 482 16.44 19.03 -16.52
C THR A 482 16.64 18.34 -15.17
N ASN A 483 17.23 19.04 -14.21
CA ASN A 483 17.72 18.48 -12.96
C ASN A 483 17.59 19.46 -11.78
N GLN A 484 16.90 20.58 -11.95
CA GLN A 484 16.66 21.53 -10.86
C GLN A 484 15.17 21.82 -10.73
N ILE A 485 14.61 21.51 -9.56
CA ILE A 485 13.23 21.81 -9.22
C ILE A 485 13.13 22.26 -7.76
N ARG A 486 12.27 23.23 -7.47
CA ARG A 486 11.80 23.53 -6.12
C ARG A 486 10.30 23.60 -6.10
N LEU A 487 9.66 22.81 -5.24
CA LEU A 487 8.23 22.88 -4.96
C LEU A 487 8.03 23.45 -3.55
N GLU A 488 7.07 24.36 -3.41
CA GLU A 488 6.67 24.94 -2.14
C GLU A 488 5.15 24.97 -2.04
N ALA A 489 4.61 24.30 -1.02
CA ALA A 489 3.20 24.39 -0.66
C ALA A 489 3.06 25.05 0.71
N ASP A 490 2.17 26.04 0.82
CA ASP A 490 1.87 26.74 2.07
C ASP A 490 0.39 26.58 2.41
N TYR A 491 0.12 25.95 3.56
CA TYR A 491 -1.21 25.65 4.10
C TYR A 491 -1.58 26.58 5.26
N GLY A 492 -0.93 27.75 5.35
CA GLY A 492 -1.14 28.75 6.38
C GLY A 492 -0.74 28.24 7.76
N LYS A 493 -1.68 28.32 8.72
CA LYS A 493 -1.41 27.90 10.11
C LYS A 493 -1.06 26.41 10.24
N PHE A 494 -1.45 25.58 9.27
CA PHE A 494 -1.14 24.15 9.25
C PHE A 494 0.29 23.84 8.78
N GLY A 495 1.08 24.87 8.45
CA GLY A 495 2.46 24.76 8.02
C GLY A 495 2.60 24.64 6.50
N GLY A 496 3.75 24.19 6.04
CA GLY A 496 4.05 24.06 4.62
C GLY A 496 5.07 22.97 4.34
N THR A 497 5.18 22.61 3.06
CA THR A 497 6.16 21.65 2.57
C THR A 497 7.04 22.29 1.52
N ARG A 498 8.32 21.92 1.51
CA ARG A 498 9.27 22.29 0.47
C ARG A 498 10.03 21.06 0.02
N LEU A 499 10.19 20.91 -1.29
CA LEU A 499 11.11 19.95 -1.90
C LEU A 499 12.04 20.74 -2.81
N ALA A 500 13.34 20.49 -2.76
CA ALA A 500 14.27 21.03 -3.73
C ALA A 500 15.20 19.94 -4.24
N VAL A 501 15.47 19.95 -5.54
CA VAL A 501 16.44 19.10 -6.22
C VAL A 501 17.40 20.01 -6.95
N ASN A 502 18.69 19.78 -6.79
CA ASN A 502 19.74 20.50 -7.50
C ASN A 502 20.79 19.50 -8.01
N GLY A 503 20.62 19.08 -9.27
CA GLY A 503 21.46 18.04 -9.85
C GLY A 503 21.18 16.68 -9.22
N GLY A 504 22.21 16.08 -8.63
CA GLY A 504 22.14 14.78 -7.97
C GLY A 504 21.86 14.85 -6.46
N ARG A 505 21.42 15.99 -5.94
CA ARG A 505 21.10 16.18 -4.51
C ARG A 505 19.67 16.68 -4.37
N ALA A 506 19.02 16.33 -3.26
CA ALA A 506 17.69 16.79 -2.95
C ALA A 506 17.51 17.01 -1.45
N TRP A 507 16.61 17.92 -1.10
CA TRP A 507 16.27 18.26 0.27
C TRP A 507 14.77 18.42 0.42
N SER A 508 14.25 18.07 1.58
CA SER A 508 12.87 18.31 1.96
C SER A 508 12.80 19.15 3.23
N GLN A 509 11.78 20.00 3.31
CA GLN A 509 11.37 20.67 4.53
C GLN A 509 9.87 20.47 4.71
N GLU A 510 9.47 19.51 5.53
CA GLU A 510 8.06 19.18 5.76
C GLU A 510 7.62 19.64 7.14
N PHE A 511 6.68 20.59 7.19
CA PHE A 511 6.09 21.11 8.43
C PHE A 511 7.15 21.53 9.47
N GLY A 512 8.23 22.17 8.99
CA GLY A 512 9.34 22.67 9.81
C GLY A 512 10.54 21.72 9.91
N ARG A 513 10.44 20.48 9.44
CA ARG A 513 11.50 19.48 9.56
C ARG A 513 12.33 19.38 8.30
N PHE A 514 13.62 19.64 8.44
CA PHE A 514 14.57 19.59 7.33
C PHE A 514 15.25 18.22 7.21
N GLU A 515 15.48 17.79 5.98
CA GLU A 515 16.20 16.55 5.67
C GLU A 515 16.88 16.66 4.29
N GLU A 516 18.13 16.21 4.19
CA GLU A 516 18.76 15.88 2.90
C GLU A 516 18.37 14.45 2.51
N LEU A 517 17.93 14.26 1.27
CA LEU A 517 17.39 12.99 0.79
C LEU A 517 18.49 12.14 0.16
N HIS A 518 18.43 10.83 0.43
CA HIS A 518 19.36 9.82 -0.07
C HIS A 518 18.59 8.63 -0.72
N GLY A 519 19.34 7.74 -1.39
CA GLY A 519 18.83 6.49 -1.96
C GLY A 519 17.55 6.63 -2.79
N SER A 520 16.58 5.76 -2.53
CA SER A 520 15.29 5.75 -3.26
C SER A 520 14.47 7.02 -3.05
N ARG A 521 14.59 7.72 -1.91
CA ARG A 521 13.90 9.00 -1.68
C ARG A 521 14.51 10.13 -2.52
N LEU A 522 15.83 10.14 -2.72
CA LEU A 522 16.49 11.02 -3.68
C LEU A 522 16.04 10.72 -5.11
N GLY A 523 16.00 9.44 -5.50
CA GLY A 523 15.51 9.03 -6.81
C GLY A 523 14.06 9.48 -7.08
N GLN A 524 13.18 9.33 -6.09
CA GLN A 524 11.79 9.82 -6.15
C GLN A 524 11.71 11.35 -6.25
N ALA A 525 12.57 12.07 -5.50
CA ALA A 525 12.63 13.52 -5.60
C ALA A 525 13.07 13.98 -7.00
N ILE A 526 14.08 13.33 -7.59
CA ILE A 526 14.51 13.59 -8.97
C ILE A 526 13.38 13.27 -9.96
N GLN A 527 12.65 12.16 -9.74
CA GLN A 527 11.51 11.76 -10.56
C GLN A 527 10.38 12.79 -10.57
N SER A 528 10.23 13.61 -9.51
CA SER A 528 9.22 14.68 -9.44
C SER A 528 9.46 15.82 -10.44
N HIS A 529 10.67 15.92 -11.01
CA HIS A 529 11.00 16.97 -11.97
C HIS A 529 10.15 16.80 -13.25
N PRO A 530 9.43 17.84 -13.74
CA PRO A 530 8.52 17.73 -14.88
C PRO A 530 9.14 17.12 -16.15
N ALA A 531 10.47 17.26 -16.30
CA ALA A 531 11.22 16.66 -17.39
C ALA A 531 11.13 15.14 -17.51
N THR A 532 10.92 14.42 -16.40
CA THR A 532 10.87 12.95 -16.37
C THR A 532 9.60 12.42 -17.03
N ILE A 533 8.48 13.12 -16.85
CA ILE A 533 7.17 12.70 -17.37
C ILE A 533 6.84 13.37 -18.70
N SER A 534 7.16 14.66 -18.87
CA SER A 534 6.79 15.43 -20.07
C SER A 534 7.77 15.30 -21.25
N GLY A 535 8.98 14.78 -21.00
CA GLY A 535 10.03 14.63 -22.01
C GLY A 535 10.07 13.25 -22.66
N ASP A 536 11.23 12.91 -23.22
CA ASP A 536 11.52 11.54 -23.68
C ASP A 536 11.78 10.65 -22.47
N TRP A 537 10.93 9.65 -22.27
CA TRP A 537 11.02 8.72 -21.15
C TRP A 537 12.33 7.92 -21.12
N ARG A 538 13.01 7.75 -22.26
CA ARG A 538 14.30 7.06 -22.35
C ARG A 538 15.45 7.82 -21.68
N ASP A 539 15.26 9.12 -21.39
CA ASP A 539 16.26 9.93 -20.67
C ASP A 539 16.35 9.56 -19.18
N PHE A 540 15.32 8.89 -18.64
CA PHE A 540 15.23 8.56 -17.21
C PHE A 540 14.90 7.09 -16.96
N PHE A 541 13.91 6.51 -17.65
CA PHE A 541 13.47 5.14 -17.42
C PHE A 541 14.32 4.14 -18.20
N GLU A 542 14.80 3.11 -17.49
CA GLU A 542 15.61 2.02 -18.05
C GLU A 542 14.75 0.96 -18.74
N SER A 543 13.50 0.78 -18.27
CA SER A 543 12.53 -0.11 -18.88
C SER A 543 11.19 0.60 -19.07
N ILE A 544 10.73 0.59 -20.34
CA ILE A 544 9.45 1.12 -20.80
C ILE A 544 8.75 -0.02 -21.53
N ARG A 545 7.58 -0.46 -21.06
CA ARG A 545 6.84 -1.58 -21.67
C ARG A 545 5.39 -1.19 -21.90
N VAL A 546 4.94 -1.30 -23.15
CA VAL A 546 3.51 -1.17 -23.49
C VAL A 546 2.84 -2.49 -23.14
N HIS A 547 1.95 -2.48 -22.16
CA HIS A 547 1.31 -3.69 -21.64
C HIS A 547 0.05 -4.06 -22.41
N ARG A 548 -0.85 -3.09 -22.58
CA ARG A 548 -2.16 -3.31 -23.19
C ARG A 548 -2.77 -2.00 -23.68
N THR A 549 -3.82 -2.13 -24.46
CA THR A 549 -4.78 -1.04 -24.70
C THR A 549 -5.94 -1.17 -23.70
N SER A 550 -6.47 -0.05 -23.23
CA SER A 550 -7.62 0.01 -22.34
C SER A 550 -8.53 1.18 -22.75
N GLU A 551 -9.65 1.34 -22.06
CA GLU A 551 -10.46 2.55 -22.09
C GLU A 551 -10.34 3.30 -20.75
N LEU A 552 -10.33 4.64 -20.80
CA LEU A 552 -10.38 5.53 -19.63
C LEU A 552 -11.26 6.73 -19.98
N ASP A 553 -12.35 6.93 -19.23
CA ASP A 553 -13.32 8.02 -19.43
C ASP A 553 -13.82 8.14 -20.89
N GLY A 554 -14.10 7.00 -21.53
CA GLY A 554 -14.57 6.95 -22.92
C GLY A 554 -13.46 7.13 -23.98
N ARG A 555 -12.18 7.16 -23.58
CA ARG A 555 -11.03 7.33 -24.49
C ARG A 555 -10.19 6.07 -24.55
N LYS A 556 -9.75 5.70 -25.75
CA LYS A 556 -8.75 4.65 -25.94
C LYS A 556 -7.42 5.12 -25.33
N VAL A 557 -6.82 4.30 -24.47
CA VAL A 557 -5.53 4.57 -23.84
C VAL A 557 -4.56 3.41 -24.01
N TYR A 558 -3.27 3.73 -24.09
CA TYR A 558 -2.18 2.77 -23.99
C TYR A 558 -1.68 2.71 -22.55
N VAL A 559 -1.66 1.52 -21.97
CA VAL A 559 -1.17 1.27 -20.62
C VAL A 559 0.31 0.92 -20.72
N VAL A 560 1.16 1.75 -20.12
CA VAL A 560 2.62 1.63 -20.19
C VAL A 560 3.20 1.52 -18.78
N ARG A 561 4.09 0.55 -18.55
CA ARG A 561 4.85 0.44 -17.30
C ARG A 561 6.23 1.05 -17.47
N LEU A 562 6.59 1.89 -16.50
CA LEU A 562 7.85 2.63 -16.43
C LEU A 562 8.63 2.18 -15.20
N GLN A 563 9.91 1.87 -15.39
CA GLN A 563 10.82 1.40 -14.32
C GLN A 563 12.17 2.13 -14.41
N HIS A 564 12.71 2.51 -13.24
CA HIS A 564 14.03 3.12 -13.09
C HIS A 564 14.72 2.55 -11.84
N GLY A 565 15.79 1.76 -12.02
CA GLY A 565 16.50 1.13 -10.91
C GLY A 565 15.57 0.42 -9.93
N GLU A 566 15.77 0.67 -8.64
CA GLU A 566 14.98 0.12 -7.52
C GLU A 566 13.77 0.98 -7.12
N LEU A 567 13.44 2.04 -7.89
CA LEU A 567 12.24 2.84 -7.60
C LEU A 567 10.97 2.02 -7.88
N PRO A 568 9.87 2.27 -7.16
CA PRO A 568 8.62 1.60 -7.47
C PRO A 568 8.18 1.82 -8.92
N PRO A 569 7.71 0.78 -9.62
CA PRO A 569 7.22 0.92 -10.99
C PRO A 569 6.01 1.85 -11.05
N ALA A 570 5.95 2.67 -12.10
CA ALA A 570 4.76 3.46 -12.41
C ALA A 570 4.00 2.81 -13.59
N THR A 571 2.68 2.64 -13.42
CA THR A 571 1.78 2.27 -14.52
C THR A 571 1.05 3.53 -14.99
N VAL A 572 1.24 3.89 -16.26
CA VAL A 572 0.72 5.12 -16.82
C VAL A 572 -0.23 4.86 -17.98
N HIS A 573 -1.25 5.70 -18.10
CA HIS A 573 -2.30 5.61 -19.13
C HIS A 573 -2.14 6.80 -20.08
N VAL A 574 -1.73 6.50 -21.32
CA VAL A 574 -1.47 7.48 -22.37
C VAL A 574 -2.65 7.54 -23.33
N ASP A 575 -3.22 8.73 -23.54
CA ASP A 575 -4.28 8.95 -24.51
C ASP A 575 -3.82 8.55 -25.92
N ALA A 576 -4.57 7.66 -26.59
CA ALA A 576 -4.20 7.15 -27.90
C ALA A 576 -4.34 8.20 -29.01
N GLU A 577 -5.07 9.30 -28.78
CA GLU A 577 -5.25 10.39 -29.75
C GLU A 577 -4.23 11.51 -29.58
N THR A 578 -3.98 11.94 -28.33
CA THR A 578 -3.16 13.13 -28.04
C THR A 578 -1.76 12.81 -27.53
N GLY A 579 -1.52 11.58 -27.09
CA GLY A 579 -0.33 11.18 -26.36
C GLY A 579 -0.27 11.74 -24.93
N ASP A 580 -1.26 12.50 -24.46
CA ASP A 580 -1.22 13.07 -23.12
C ASP A 580 -1.35 11.98 -22.05
N LEU A 581 -0.73 12.22 -20.89
CA LEU A 581 -0.85 11.30 -19.77
C LEU A 581 -2.18 11.58 -19.07
N LEU A 582 -3.05 10.59 -18.89
CA LEU A 582 -4.36 10.81 -18.26
C LEU A 582 -4.39 10.33 -16.81
N LYS A 583 -3.68 9.22 -16.53
CA LYS A 583 -3.62 8.59 -15.21
C LYS A 583 -2.24 7.97 -14.98
N SER A 584 -1.73 8.05 -13.76
CA SER A 584 -0.56 7.31 -13.28
C SER A 584 -0.88 6.60 -11.97
N GLU A 585 -0.38 5.39 -11.81
CA GLU A 585 -0.45 4.58 -10.59
C GLU A 585 0.97 4.21 -10.19
N THR A 586 1.35 4.55 -8.96
CA THR A 586 2.70 4.31 -8.45
C THR A 586 2.65 4.14 -6.94
N VAL A 587 3.81 3.88 -6.34
CA VAL A 587 4.00 3.88 -4.89
C VAL A 587 4.93 5.04 -4.52
N VAL A 588 4.52 5.82 -3.53
CA VAL A 588 5.35 6.85 -2.92
C VAL A 588 6.02 6.26 -1.69
N LEU A 589 7.35 6.35 -1.66
CA LEU A 589 8.17 6.01 -0.51
C LEU A 589 8.26 7.22 0.42
N ILE A 590 7.94 7.01 1.69
CA ILE A 590 8.12 8.00 2.75
C ILE A 590 9.11 7.49 3.80
N LYS A 591 9.49 8.38 4.73
CA LYS A 591 10.47 8.09 5.79
C LYS A 591 10.09 6.83 6.59
N GLY A 592 11.08 6.00 6.90
CA GLY A 592 10.89 4.73 7.63
C GLY A 592 10.45 3.55 6.77
N GLY A 593 10.76 3.57 5.46
CA GLY A 593 10.48 2.46 4.54
C GLY A 593 9.01 2.26 4.18
N ILE A 594 8.13 3.20 4.57
CA ILE A 594 6.69 3.07 4.35
C ILE A 594 6.38 3.37 2.88
N SER A 595 5.63 2.46 2.27
CA SER A 595 5.17 2.52 0.89
C SER A 595 3.69 2.87 0.83
N ILE A 596 3.32 3.92 0.09
CA ILE A 596 1.94 4.37 -0.05
C ILE A 596 1.53 4.30 -1.53
N PRO A 597 0.56 3.46 -1.92
CA PRO A 597 -0.01 3.48 -3.25
C PRO A 597 -0.66 4.83 -3.54
N VAL A 598 -0.36 5.42 -4.70
CA VAL A 598 -0.90 6.72 -5.13
C VAL A 598 -1.39 6.61 -6.56
N MET A 599 -2.58 7.15 -6.79
CA MET A 599 -3.15 7.35 -8.11
C MET A 599 -3.19 8.86 -8.42
N ILE A 600 -2.68 9.24 -9.59
CA ILE A 600 -2.61 10.61 -10.07
C ILE A 600 -3.40 10.73 -11.37
N ARG A 601 -4.34 11.67 -11.43
CA ARG A 601 -5.03 12.08 -12.67
C ARG A 601 -4.50 13.41 -13.17
N TYR A 602 -4.36 13.53 -14.48
CA TYR A 602 -3.89 14.75 -15.14
C TYR A 602 -4.99 15.30 -16.05
N GLU A 603 -5.31 16.57 -15.87
CA GLU A 603 -6.46 17.23 -16.47
C GLU A 603 -6.07 18.64 -16.96
N ASP A 604 -6.92 19.23 -17.80
CA ASP A 604 -6.74 20.60 -18.32
C ASP A 604 -5.35 20.81 -18.96
N TYR A 605 -5.02 19.98 -19.95
CA TYR A 605 -3.79 20.15 -20.71
C TYR A 605 -3.82 21.44 -21.53
N ARG A 606 -2.81 22.28 -21.35
CA ARG A 606 -2.62 23.53 -22.10
C ARG A 606 -1.23 23.55 -22.73
N GLU A 607 -1.14 24.25 -23.86
CA GLU A 607 0.13 24.42 -24.57
C GLU A 607 0.81 25.72 -24.14
N ILE A 608 2.05 25.62 -23.67
CA ILE A 608 2.90 26.74 -23.29
C ILE A 608 4.18 26.66 -24.12
N GLN A 609 4.33 27.56 -25.10
CA GLN A 609 5.48 27.62 -26.00
C GLN A 609 5.85 26.25 -26.61
N GLY A 610 4.85 25.47 -27.05
CA GLY A 610 5.02 24.16 -27.65
C GLY A 610 5.16 22.99 -26.67
N VAL A 611 5.07 23.23 -25.35
CA VAL A 611 5.02 22.17 -24.34
C VAL A 611 3.59 22.01 -23.82
N ARG A 612 3.05 20.79 -23.90
CA ARG A 612 1.74 20.45 -23.30
C ARG A 612 1.91 20.12 -21.83
N ILE A 613 1.25 20.89 -20.97
CA ILE A 613 1.37 20.81 -19.51
C ILE A 613 -0.03 20.65 -18.90
N PRO A 614 -0.25 19.71 -17.96
CA PRO A 614 -1.51 19.63 -17.23
C PRO A 614 -1.61 20.81 -16.24
N PHE A 615 -2.69 21.59 -16.33
CA PHE A 615 -2.96 22.67 -15.38
C PHE A 615 -3.73 22.20 -14.15
N ARG A 616 -4.24 20.97 -14.17
CA ARG A 616 -4.93 20.36 -13.03
C ARG A 616 -4.43 18.95 -12.79
N THR A 617 -4.04 18.65 -11.56
CA THR A 617 -3.57 17.32 -11.17
C THR A 617 -4.31 16.89 -9.90
N ILE A 618 -4.81 15.66 -9.89
CA ILE A 618 -5.51 15.10 -8.72
C ILE A 618 -4.74 13.87 -8.25
N SER A 619 -4.01 14.00 -7.16
CA SER A 619 -3.37 12.89 -6.46
C SER A 619 -4.35 12.30 -5.46
N SER A 620 -4.35 10.98 -5.27
CA SER A 620 -5.24 10.32 -4.33
C SER A 620 -4.66 9.01 -3.78
N ASN A 621 -4.93 8.76 -2.50
CA ASN A 621 -4.69 7.49 -1.85
C ASN A 621 -5.67 7.31 -0.67
N GLU A 622 -5.86 6.08 -0.21
CA GLU A 622 -6.80 5.80 0.88
C GLU A 622 -6.38 6.39 2.23
N MET A 623 -5.08 6.64 2.43
CA MET A 623 -4.52 7.09 3.70
C MET A 623 -4.78 8.59 3.95
N SER A 624 -4.53 9.46 2.96
CA SER A 624 -4.65 10.92 3.08
C SER A 624 -5.77 11.53 2.23
N GLY A 625 -6.45 10.73 1.41
CA GLY A 625 -7.50 11.20 0.52
C GLY A 625 -6.94 11.82 -0.76
N ARG A 626 -7.64 12.84 -1.27
CA ARG A 626 -7.27 13.59 -2.48
C ARG A 626 -6.46 14.84 -2.13
N GLU A 627 -5.53 15.16 -3.02
CA GLU A 627 -4.91 16.46 -3.18
C GLU A 627 -5.15 16.94 -4.61
N VAL A 628 -5.72 18.13 -4.76
CA VAL A 628 -6.01 18.76 -6.03
C VAL A 628 -5.06 19.94 -6.20
N ILE A 629 -4.18 19.86 -7.20
CA ILE A 629 -3.32 20.96 -7.61
C ILE A 629 -3.95 21.63 -8.82
N GLN A 630 -4.11 22.96 -8.76
CA GLN A 630 -4.53 23.80 -9.87
C GLN A 630 -3.44 24.83 -10.14
N ILE A 631 -2.83 24.76 -11.32
CA ILE A 631 -1.91 25.78 -11.80
C ILE A 631 -2.72 26.95 -12.37
N ASP A 632 -2.37 28.16 -11.97
CA ASP A 632 -3.01 29.39 -12.41
C ASP A 632 -2.18 30.09 -13.49
N SER A 633 -0.85 30.11 -13.33
CA SER A 633 0.04 30.76 -14.28
C SER A 633 1.40 30.08 -14.37
N ILE A 634 2.05 30.27 -15.54
CA ILE A 634 3.41 29.80 -15.81
C ILE A 634 4.19 30.98 -16.39
N GLU A 635 5.21 31.43 -15.66
CA GLU A 635 6.14 32.48 -16.06
C GLU A 635 7.42 31.83 -16.59
N THR A 636 7.74 32.01 -17.88
CA THR A 636 8.90 31.41 -18.55
C THR A 636 10.06 32.38 -18.66
N ASN A 637 11.28 31.88 -18.88
CA ASN A 637 12.51 32.68 -19.02
C ASN A 637 12.75 33.62 -17.82
N ILE A 638 12.43 33.16 -16.61
CA ILE A 638 12.69 33.90 -15.39
C ILE A 638 14.19 33.85 -15.03
N ASP A 639 14.66 34.88 -14.34
CA ASP A 639 16.01 34.91 -13.78
C ASP A 639 15.98 34.25 -12.39
N VAL A 640 16.61 33.09 -12.25
CA VAL A 640 16.69 32.33 -11.01
C VAL A 640 18.15 31.98 -10.72
N ASN A 641 18.58 32.26 -9.49
CA ASN A 641 19.88 31.83 -8.99
C ASN A 641 19.81 30.36 -8.55
N ASP A 642 20.87 29.58 -8.80
CA ASP A 642 21.02 28.19 -8.35
C ASP A 642 20.76 27.99 -6.85
N ASP A 643 21.02 29.01 -6.02
CA ASP A 643 20.74 28.98 -4.58
C ASP A 643 19.26 28.70 -4.27
N ILE A 644 18.32 29.04 -5.16
CA ILE A 644 16.90 28.75 -4.96
C ILE A 644 16.63 27.25 -4.94
N PHE A 645 17.45 26.43 -5.59
CA PHE A 645 17.26 24.98 -5.68
C PHE A 645 17.94 24.22 -4.53
N THR A 646 18.48 24.95 -3.54
CA THR A 646 19.08 24.37 -2.35
C THR A 646 18.25 24.77 -1.13
N LEU A 647 17.97 23.81 -0.24
CA LEU A 647 17.41 24.11 1.08
C LEU A 647 18.52 23.96 2.12
N SER A 648 18.53 24.89 3.08
CA SER A 648 19.38 24.80 4.27
C SER A 648 18.53 24.42 5.48
N PRO A 649 19.12 23.77 6.49
CA PRO A 649 18.46 23.63 7.79
C PRO A 649 18.01 25.01 8.28
N PRO A 650 16.83 25.11 8.92
CA PRO A 650 16.48 26.33 9.65
C PRO A 650 17.57 26.63 10.69
N GLU A 651 17.87 27.91 10.91
CA GLU A 651 18.81 28.31 11.97
C GLU A 651 18.28 27.76 13.31
N GLU A 652 19.16 27.12 14.10
CA GLU A 652 18.81 26.63 15.44
C GLU A 652 18.57 27.84 16.35
N ASP A 653 17.33 28.02 16.83
CA ASP A 653 16.94 29.00 17.84
C ASP A 653 17.34 28.58 19.27
#